data_AF-A0A7V2JI29-F1
#
_entry.id   AF-A0A7V2JI29-F1
#
_cell.length_a   1.000
_cell.length_b   1.000
_cell.length_c   1.000
_cell.angle_alpha   90.00
_cell.angle_beta   90.00
_cell.angle_gamma   90.00
#
_symmetry.space_group_name_H-M   'P 1'
#
loop_
_entity.id
_entity.type
_entity.pdbx_description
1 polymer ?
#
loop_
_entity_poly.entity_id
_entity_poly.type
_entity_poly.pdbx_seq_one_letter_code
_entity_poly.pdbx_strand_id
1 'polypeptide(L)'
;MQRLRYTLVWVPVLLLLMASMLMAQPQPDSAYYYEHSNTFELFFSGEIVVDAASFVISGILVDDDLGGPFPDHELRGGTLTAANTGDIAFHPWFGGVIGEYTYTPVQGNPEDREVWGLDYADLIGVEEDMDHTLFDHMRLYCPAGVVVSPSGQISEAGWVDLTYVEAESNQFVELTDAVYNAATNALTLDFNRIMQFDQIPEDLAEPHPDNPSWPGPGDGIMGGADNEDRNGNGVLDFEANVNVPMIRITDSAGGSVTLSSAMDMTRMDSETLDLELLPTERAAVENLDTESLMISFDRYAFVDVDYNPAQAVAGFPLEFVADSDPLVAETATYDMGLNLLKVKFNLPLGSNVRQYAVIPKLIFQRVTADSTYRYAFEAGFAGLANSDSTLTVTLGVGTSHTTEDMIDSDPDGPDGEFTLFVRANAVSSYLGNGNLETTEDPVPVEIIPEGSNKGPELDPDFPPYYNAETNELFLRFDVRLDEQFLFESIHLYTDTDTVTLSDGIVDRVGGNKAFSVILGMEDQYAIENTLDTDNLSLWIEPYCIRQSSKLNGNRVIRVPDENIAEFLYIPDASVPLLEYMWYDEVNGRLVVGTNGTVPAENIDLSAIVLSGVDFGTADSDEVSEPNRISFYLNSADVDEMNALSLESRPLLLVSADAGFLVNSDGVASAEIVELADGDTTYSDVDEAVLTLGYGREFWIRSQEAFPTLPRTVDASLRRISDGALWYVANDQWAPYQPFGIREGKSEEHPIVTALRPSELDSAVTFFEEHTRMLDEDGVRVLTEIGAKEAIDSLIAGSRADVLPERINILLADVWDEFGMGRNDSDKAFWKQGYFLSSDLPGNATDEYANESDLIIVDTYP
;
A
#
# COMPACT_ATOMS: atom_id res chain seq x y z
N MET A 1 45.11 -106.53 42.20
CA MET A 1 44.56 -106.40 40.83
C MET A 1 43.32 -105.50 40.87
N GLN A 2 43.54 -104.21 41.10
CA GLN A 2 42.50 -103.20 41.28
C GLN A 2 42.99 -101.87 40.68
N ARG A 3 42.04 -101.11 40.12
CA ARG A 3 42.14 -99.75 39.55
C ARG A 3 42.70 -99.64 38.13
N LEU A 4 41.86 -99.96 37.13
CA LEU A 4 42.07 -99.46 35.76
C LEU A 4 40.76 -99.50 34.94
N ARG A 5 39.71 -98.79 35.40
CA ARG A 5 38.46 -98.55 34.64
C ARG A 5 37.71 -97.29 35.11
N TYR A 6 38.32 -96.10 35.17
CA TYR A 6 37.57 -94.82 35.32
C TYR A 6 38.31 -93.58 34.76
N THR A 7 39.19 -93.73 33.77
CA THR A 7 40.03 -92.62 33.27
C THR A 7 40.09 -92.48 31.75
N LEU A 8 39.10 -93.01 31.02
CA LEU A 8 39.07 -92.90 29.54
C LEU A 8 37.85 -92.17 28.96
N VAL A 9 36.97 -91.60 29.80
CA VAL A 9 35.82 -90.79 29.36
C VAL A 9 36.02 -89.30 29.68
N TRP A 10 36.90 -88.96 30.61
CA TRP A 10 37.13 -87.56 31.00
C TRP A 10 38.12 -86.81 30.11
N VAL A 11 39.08 -87.48 29.46
CA VAL A 11 40.04 -86.78 28.59
C VAL A 11 39.39 -86.24 27.31
N PRO A 12 38.53 -86.98 26.60
CA PRO A 12 37.82 -86.43 25.43
C PRO A 12 36.80 -85.36 25.83
N VAL A 13 36.13 -85.51 26.98
CA VAL A 13 35.12 -84.55 27.47
C VAL A 13 35.77 -83.27 27.99
N LEU A 14 36.91 -83.35 28.68
CA LEU A 14 37.67 -82.18 29.13
C LEU A 14 38.37 -81.48 27.94
N LEU A 15 38.83 -82.21 26.93
CA LEU A 15 39.31 -81.63 25.67
C LEU A 15 38.17 -81.04 24.83
N LEU A 16 36.95 -81.62 24.85
CA LEU A 16 35.78 -81.03 24.20
C LEU A 16 35.32 -79.75 24.93
N LEU A 17 35.35 -79.74 26.27
CA LEU A 17 35.00 -78.59 27.11
C LEU A 17 36.05 -77.47 27.03
N MET A 18 37.35 -77.82 26.95
CA MET A 18 38.41 -76.83 26.70
C MET A 18 38.39 -76.34 25.24
N ALA A 19 38.08 -77.20 24.26
CA ALA A 19 37.91 -76.77 22.87
C ALA A 19 36.65 -75.93 22.65
N SER A 20 35.58 -76.15 23.43
CA SER A 20 34.38 -75.29 23.41
C SER A 20 34.60 -73.96 24.14
N MET A 21 35.48 -73.91 25.15
CA MET A 21 35.89 -72.66 25.80
C MET A 21 36.86 -71.82 24.96
N LEU A 22 37.66 -72.44 24.09
CA LEU A 22 38.55 -71.76 23.13
C LEU A 22 37.84 -71.34 21.83
N MET A 23 36.56 -71.69 21.67
CA MET A 23 35.72 -71.46 20.48
C MET A 23 34.33 -70.91 20.87
N ALA A 24 34.23 -70.26 22.03
CA ALA A 24 33.00 -69.62 22.48
C ALA A 24 32.90 -68.24 21.82
N GLN A 25 31.80 -68.01 21.10
CA GLN A 25 31.52 -66.72 20.48
C GLN A 25 31.22 -65.70 21.59
N PRO A 26 31.79 -64.47 21.54
CA PRO A 26 31.44 -63.41 22.49
C PRO A 26 29.92 -63.13 22.42
N GLN A 27 29.26 -63.07 23.57
CA GLN A 27 27.84 -62.67 23.65
C GLN A 27 27.72 -61.36 24.44
N PRO A 28 26.86 -60.42 24.01
CA PRO A 28 26.50 -59.25 24.81
C PRO A 28 26.00 -59.66 26.21
N ASP A 29 26.47 -59.00 27.26
CA ASP A 29 26.16 -59.31 28.67
C ASP A 29 25.40 -58.17 29.37
N SER A 30 25.94 -56.94 29.32
CA SER A 30 25.30 -55.74 29.90
C SER A 30 25.76 -54.46 29.20
N ALA A 31 25.00 -53.38 29.36
CA ALA A 31 25.30 -52.06 28.81
C ALA A 31 25.10 -50.96 29.85
N TYR A 32 25.90 -49.88 29.76
CA TYR A 32 25.76 -48.67 30.57
C TYR A 32 25.83 -47.44 29.66
N TYR A 33 25.10 -46.39 30.02
CA TYR A 33 25.24 -45.06 29.44
C TYR A 33 25.50 -44.06 30.56
N TYR A 34 26.61 -43.32 30.45
CA TYR A 34 27.03 -42.31 31.43
C TYR A 34 26.68 -40.93 30.92
N GLU A 35 25.75 -40.24 31.61
CA GLU A 35 25.25 -38.91 31.23
C GLU A 35 26.39 -37.87 31.19
N HIS A 36 27.23 -37.82 32.22
CA HIS A 36 28.27 -36.78 32.37
C HIS A 36 29.42 -36.81 31.35
N SER A 37 29.48 -37.85 30.52
CA SER A 37 30.51 -38.03 29.51
C SER A 37 29.93 -38.54 28.19
N ASN A 38 28.61 -38.60 28.04
CA ASN A 38 27.94 -39.13 26.85
C ASN A 38 28.48 -40.47 26.34
N THR A 39 28.93 -41.35 27.26
CA THR A 39 29.65 -42.59 26.89
C THR A 39 28.78 -43.83 27.06
N PHE A 40 28.75 -44.69 26.05
CA PHE A 40 28.20 -46.05 26.15
C PHE A 40 29.31 -47.05 26.48
N GLU A 41 29.06 -47.94 27.43
CA GLU A 41 29.95 -49.04 27.81
C GLU A 41 29.23 -50.38 27.62
N LEU A 42 29.79 -51.28 26.80
CA LEU A 42 29.23 -52.59 26.47
C LEU A 42 30.14 -53.72 26.94
N PHE A 43 29.55 -54.68 27.67
CA PHE A 43 30.26 -55.84 28.22
C PHE A 43 29.90 -57.12 27.46
N PHE A 44 30.89 -58.00 27.26
CA PHE A 44 30.73 -59.27 26.56
C PHE A 44 31.22 -60.46 27.41
N SER A 45 30.60 -61.63 27.22
CA SER A 45 30.85 -62.86 27.98
C SER A 45 32.18 -63.59 27.66
N GLY A 46 33.15 -62.92 27.02
CA GLY A 46 34.44 -63.48 26.61
C GLY A 46 35.46 -62.42 26.15
N GLU A 47 36.69 -62.84 25.84
CA GLU A 47 37.74 -61.92 25.35
C GLU A 47 37.45 -61.42 23.93
N ILE A 48 37.62 -60.12 23.73
CA ILE A 48 37.35 -59.42 22.48
C ILE A 48 38.62 -58.71 21.97
N VAL A 49 38.64 -58.41 20.67
CA VAL A 49 39.65 -57.61 19.97
C VAL A 49 38.91 -56.56 19.15
N VAL A 50 39.34 -55.31 19.31
CA VAL A 50 38.82 -54.17 18.56
C VAL A 50 39.99 -53.45 17.90
N ASP A 51 39.86 -53.09 16.63
CA ASP A 51 40.86 -52.28 15.93
C ASP A 51 40.68 -50.80 16.32
N ALA A 52 41.78 -50.13 16.64
CA ALA A 52 41.79 -48.90 17.41
C ALA A 52 41.49 -47.62 16.60
N ALA A 53 41.26 -47.73 15.29
CA ALA A 53 41.19 -46.54 14.42
C ALA A 53 39.76 -46.11 14.02
N SER A 54 38.80 -47.03 13.91
CA SER A 54 37.40 -46.70 13.59
C SER A 54 36.52 -47.91 13.88
N PHE A 55 35.60 -47.80 14.82
CA PHE A 55 34.68 -48.88 15.17
C PHE A 55 33.32 -48.60 14.52
N VAL A 56 33.02 -49.26 13.40
CA VAL A 56 31.73 -49.10 12.73
C VAL A 56 30.69 -49.95 13.44
N ILE A 57 29.97 -49.32 14.36
CA ILE A 57 28.75 -49.85 14.96
C ILE A 57 27.58 -49.43 14.07
N SER A 58 27.00 -50.34 13.30
CA SER A 58 25.73 -50.06 12.63
C SER A 58 24.68 -51.05 13.12
N GLY A 59 23.50 -50.54 13.48
CA GLY A 59 22.37 -51.35 13.93
C GLY A 59 22.37 -51.68 15.42
N ILE A 60 23.09 -50.93 16.27
CA ILE A 60 22.78 -50.93 17.71
C ILE A 60 21.50 -50.13 17.91
N LEU A 61 20.55 -50.70 18.63
CA LEU A 61 19.24 -50.10 18.84
C LEU A 61 19.04 -49.88 20.33
N VAL A 62 18.57 -48.70 20.71
CA VAL A 62 18.20 -48.35 22.08
C VAL A 62 16.69 -48.22 22.14
N ASP A 63 16.10 -48.77 23.19
CA ASP A 63 14.66 -48.90 23.36
C ASP A 63 14.34 -48.74 24.84
N ASP A 64 13.38 -47.88 25.18
CA ASP A 64 12.89 -47.65 26.55
C ASP A 64 11.50 -48.29 26.81
N ASP A 65 10.91 -48.84 25.75
CA ASP A 65 9.60 -49.44 25.56
C ASP A 65 8.34 -48.74 26.12
N LEU A 66 8.32 -47.39 26.12
CA LEU A 66 7.08 -46.58 26.17
C LEU A 66 6.69 -45.89 24.86
N GLY A 67 7.17 -46.36 23.69
CA GLY A 67 6.83 -45.83 22.37
C GLY A 67 6.21 -46.80 21.34
N GLY A 68 6.40 -48.12 21.44
CA GLY A 68 5.84 -49.09 20.48
C GLY A 68 6.67 -50.36 20.32
N PRO A 69 6.40 -51.22 19.30
CA PRO A 69 7.15 -52.45 19.06
C PRO A 69 8.47 -52.23 18.31
N PHE A 70 8.86 -50.98 18.10
CA PHE A 70 10.05 -50.60 17.35
C PHE A 70 10.99 -49.87 18.32
N PRO A 71 12.30 -50.09 18.21
CA PRO A 71 13.28 -49.35 19.01
C PRO A 71 13.19 -47.85 18.75
N ASP A 72 13.40 -47.06 19.80
CA ASP A 72 13.27 -45.60 19.78
C ASP A 72 14.43 -44.94 19.04
N HIS A 73 15.67 -45.43 19.23
CA HIS A 73 16.85 -44.88 18.55
C HIS A 73 17.77 -45.96 17.97
N GLU A 74 18.43 -45.63 16.85
CA GLU A 74 19.52 -46.42 16.27
C GLU A 74 20.83 -45.67 16.43
N LEU A 75 21.80 -46.26 17.14
CA LEU A 75 23.15 -45.72 17.22
C LEU A 75 23.92 -46.03 15.95
N ARG A 76 24.48 -44.99 15.34
CA ARG A 76 25.26 -45.05 14.10
C ARG A 76 26.69 -44.62 14.39
N GLY A 77 27.54 -45.61 14.60
CA GLY A 77 28.97 -45.43 14.84
C GLY A 77 29.34 -44.99 16.25
N GLY A 78 30.64 -44.81 16.45
CA GLY A 78 31.19 -44.19 17.64
C GLY A 78 32.72 -44.19 17.69
N THR A 79 33.28 -43.27 18.48
CA THR A 79 34.71 -43.24 18.78
C THR A 79 34.99 -44.11 20.00
N LEU A 80 35.89 -45.07 19.86
CA LEU A 80 36.31 -45.89 20.98
C LEU A 80 37.10 -45.04 21.98
N THR A 81 36.57 -44.90 23.19
CA THR A 81 37.22 -44.18 24.29
C THR A 81 38.15 -45.10 25.07
N ALA A 82 37.78 -46.38 25.18
CA ALA A 82 38.61 -47.45 25.71
C ALA A 82 38.16 -48.81 25.16
N ALA A 83 39.10 -49.74 24.99
CA ALA A 83 38.80 -51.16 24.78
C ALA A 83 39.67 -51.98 25.73
N ASN A 84 39.04 -52.83 26.53
CA ASN A 84 39.72 -53.78 27.38
C ASN A 84 39.32 -55.21 27.03
N THR A 85 39.89 -56.17 27.77
CA THR A 85 39.64 -57.60 27.61
C THR A 85 38.23 -57.97 28.07
N GLY A 86 37.22 -57.70 27.24
CA GLY A 86 35.81 -58.08 27.47
C GLY A 86 34.81 -56.93 27.42
N ASP A 87 35.27 -55.69 27.29
CA ASP A 87 34.43 -54.48 27.27
C ASP A 87 34.91 -53.46 26.24
N ILE A 88 33.95 -52.68 25.73
CA ILE A 88 34.19 -51.53 24.87
C ILE A 88 33.46 -50.33 25.46
N ALA A 89 34.15 -49.19 25.52
CA ALA A 89 33.54 -47.90 25.79
C ALA A 89 33.66 -47.03 24.53
N PHE A 90 32.57 -46.37 24.16
CA PHE A 90 32.54 -45.51 22.99
C PHE A 90 31.64 -44.30 23.20
N HIS A 91 32.02 -43.17 22.60
CA HIS A 91 31.12 -42.05 22.38
C HIS A 91 30.34 -42.29 21.09
N PRO A 92 29.00 -42.17 21.08
CA PRO A 92 28.18 -42.47 19.91
C PRO A 92 28.24 -41.36 18.84
N TRP A 93 28.90 -40.23 19.13
CA TRP A 93 28.92 -39.04 18.29
C TRP A 93 30.05 -39.02 17.26
N PHE A 94 29.72 -38.52 16.07
CA PHE A 94 30.65 -38.08 15.04
C PHE A 94 29.92 -37.08 14.14
N GLY A 95 30.29 -35.81 14.18
CA GLY A 95 29.87 -34.81 13.18
C GLY A 95 30.43 -35.06 11.76
N GLY A 96 30.87 -36.28 11.43
CA GLY A 96 31.60 -36.60 10.20
C GLY A 96 31.53 -38.05 9.74
N VAL A 97 32.30 -38.38 8.69
CA VAL A 97 32.39 -39.73 8.10
C VAL A 97 33.21 -40.66 8.99
N ILE A 98 32.59 -41.73 9.48
CA ILE A 98 33.17 -42.73 10.39
C ILE A 98 33.69 -43.99 9.70
N GLY A 99 33.44 -44.11 8.41
CA GLY A 99 33.92 -45.22 7.59
C GLY A 99 33.37 -45.16 6.18
N GLU A 100 33.91 -45.98 5.30
CA GLU A 100 33.47 -46.09 3.92
C GLU A 100 33.25 -47.57 3.57
N TYR A 101 32.23 -47.86 2.78
CA TYR A 101 32.04 -49.18 2.20
C TYR A 101 31.69 -49.10 0.72
N THR A 102 32.24 -50.00 -0.08
CA THR A 102 31.92 -50.06 -1.51
C THR A 102 30.61 -50.86 -1.72
N TYR A 103 29.52 -50.15 -2.00
CA TYR A 103 28.26 -50.75 -2.42
C TYR A 103 28.31 -51.11 -3.91
N THR A 104 28.08 -52.38 -4.26
CA THR A 104 27.92 -52.78 -5.67
C THR A 104 26.45 -53.14 -5.95
N PRO A 105 25.68 -52.30 -6.67
CA PRO A 105 24.30 -52.61 -7.01
C PRO A 105 24.21 -53.84 -7.93
N VAL A 106 23.09 -54.58 -7.86
CA VAL A 106 22.83 -55.81 -8.66
C VAL A 106 22.99 -55.58 -10.16
N GLN A 107 22.78 -54.36 -10.63
CA GLN A 107 23.18 -53.87 -11.95
C GLN A 107 23.74 -52.45 -11.81
N GLY A 108 25.03 -52.32 -11.50
CA GLY A 108 25.71 -51.04 -11.40
C GLY A 108 27.22 -51.19 -11.21
N ASN A 109 27.95 -50.09 -11.28
CA ASN A 109 29.35 -50.07 -10.89
C ASN A 109 29.44 -50.01 -9.35
N PRO A 110 30.54 -50.51 -8.75
CA PRO A 110 30.82 -50.28 -7.34
C PRO A 110 30.86 -48.78 -7.05
N GLU A 111 30.12 -48.35 -6.04
CA GLU A 111 30.08 -46.98 -5.51
C GLU A 111 30.58 -47.01 -4.08
N ASP A 112 31.57 -46.19 -3.76
CA ASP A 112 32.00 -45.98 -2.38
C ASP A 112 30.92 -45.15 -1.65
N ARG A 113 30.50 -45.62 -0.48
CA ARG A 113 29.47 -45.03 0.36
C ARG A 113 30.09 -44.69 1.70
N GLU A 114 29.99 -43.42 2.07
CA GLU A 114 30.36 -42.93 3.39
C GLU A 114 29.30 -43.36 4.41
N VAL A 115 29.78 -43.77 5.58
CA VAL A 115 28.98 -44.00 6.78
C VAL A 115 29.20 -42.77 7.66
N TRP A 116 28.11 -42.10 8.04
CA TRP A 116 28.11 -40.91 8.88
C TRP A 116 27.74 -41.28 10.31
N GLY A 117 28.30 -40.57 11.29
CA GLY A 117 27.95 -40.68 12.71
C GLY A 117 26.57 -40.08 13.04
N LEU A 118 26.21 -40.07 14.33
CA LEU A 118 25.06 -39.33 14.84
C LEU A 118 25.37 -37.83 14.91
N ASP A 119 24.36 -37.00 14.64
CA ASP A 119 24.45 -35.55 14.80
C ASP A 119 24.00 -35.08 16.21
N TYR A 120 24.14 -33.78 16.49
CA TYR A 120 23.76 -33.19 17.79
C TYR A 120 22.26 -33.33 18.10
N ALA A 121 21.39 -33.29 17.08
CA ALA A 121 19.95 -33.44 17.27
C ALA A 121 19.58 -34.89 17.60
N ASP A 122 20.27 -35.87 17.02
CA ASP A 122 20.13 -37.28 17.35
C ASP A 122 20.53 -37.56 18.82
N LEU A 123 21.55 -36.88 19.35
CA LEU A 123 21.96 -36.99 20.77
C LEU A 123 20.89 -36.44 21.72
N ILE A 124 20.37 -35.23 21.43
CA ILE A 124 19.26 -34.65 22.19
C ILE A 124 18.07 -35.60 22.15
N GLY A 125 17.75 -36.17 20.98
CA GLY A 125 16.70 -37.19 20.85
C GLY A 125 16.93 -38.38 21.77
N VAL A 126 18.14 -38.98 21.76
CA VAL A 126 18.47 -40.10 22.65
C VAL A 126 18.29 -39.73 24.12
N GLU A 127 18.67 -38.54 24.56
CA GLU A 127 18.54 -38.15 25.97
C GLU A 127 17.15 -37.63 26.38
N GLU A 128 16.40 -36.97 25.48
CA GLU A 128 15.08 -36.41 25.76
C GLU A 128 13.93 -37.40 25.51
N ASP A 129 14.07 -38.31 24.54
CA ASP A 129 13.05 -39.30 24.21
C ASP A 129 13.13 -40.55 25.10
N MET A 130 14.29 -40.83 25.73
CA MET A 130 14.43 -41.94 26.69
C MET A 130 13.87 -41.58 28.07
N ASP A 131 12.91 -42.35 28.58
CA ASP A 131 12.42 -42.24 29.97
C ASP A 131 13.39 -42.90 30.97
N HIS A 132 14.39 -42.15 31.39
CA HIS A 132 15.40 -42.59 32.37
C HIS A 132 14.82 -42.93 33.75
N THR A 133 13.53 -42.65 34.04
CA THR A 133 12.90 -42.97 35.33
C THR A 133 12.40 -44.42 35.42
N LEU A 134 12.43 -45.16 34.31
CA LEU A 134 11.97 -46.55 34.18
C LEU A 134 13.14 -47.51 33.92
N PHE A 135 14.13 -47.49 34.81
CA PHE A 135 15.37 -48.29 34.73
C PHE A 135 15.21 -49.80 34.44
N ASP A 136 14.02 -50.39 34.67
CA ASP A 136 13.75 -51.82 34.42
C ASP A 136 13.39 -52.13 32.95
N HIS A 137 13.28 -51.11 32.09
CA HIS A 137 12.76 -51.21 30.73
C HIS A 137 13.76 -50.84 29.63
N MET A 138 14.82 -50.09 29.96
CA MET A 138 15.85 -49.70 28.99
C MET A 138 16.65 -50.91 28.50
N ARG A 139 16.67 -51.08 27.19
CA ARG A 139 17.35 -52.19 26.51
C ARG A 139 18.19 -51.70 25.35
N LEU A 140 19.31 -52.38 25.15
CA LEU A 140 20.19 -52.17 24.01
C LEU A 140 20.32 -53.46 23.21
N TYR A 141 19.99 -53.38 21.93
CA TYR A 141 20.24 -54.46 20.98
C TYR A 141 21.63 -54.32 20.40
N CYS A 142 22.45 -55.34 20.58
CA CYS A 142 23.76 -55.44 19.96
C CYS A 142 23.67 -56.42 18.76
N PRO A 143 23.92 -55.97 17.52
CA PRO A 143 23.89 -56.85 16.35
C PRO A 143 25.09 -57.81 16.33
N ALA A 144 24.98 -58.88 15.53
CA ALA A 144 26.06 -59.84 15.39
C ALA A 144 27.26 -59.19 14.67
N GLY A 145 28.47 -59.43 15.18
CA GLY A 145 29.70 -58.93 14.56
C GLY A 145 30.14 -57.54 14.97
N VAL A 146 29.54 -56.96 16.02
CA VAL A 146 30.03 -55.74 16.68
C VAL A 146 31.48 -55.93 17.11
N VAL A 147 31.80 -56.99 17.86
CA VAL A 147 33.18 -57.34 18.24
C VAL A 147 33.61 -58.71 17.69
N VAL A 148 34.93 -58.96 17.66
CA VAL A 148 35.55 -60.22 17.26
C VAL A 148 36.43 -60.77 18.38
N SER A 149 36.44 -62.07 18.61
CA SER A 149 37.35 -62.72 19.56
C SER A 149 38.79 -62.83 19.03
N PRO A 150 39.81 -63.06 19.89
CA PRO A 150 41.19 -63.32 19.44
C PRO A 150 41.34 -64.52 18.49
N SER A 151 40.37 -65.45 18.49
CA SER A 151 40.33 -66.61 17.59
C SER A 151 39.61 -66.34 16.26
N GLY A 152 39.12 -65.11 16.05
CA GLY A 152 38.48 -64.67 14.80
C GLY A 152 36.98 -64.97 14.71
N GLN A 153 36.32 -65.36 15.80
CA GLN A 153 34.86 -65.52 15.82
C GLN A 153 34.17 -64.18 16.09
N ILE A 154 33.16 -63.86 15.29
CA ILE A 154 32.28 -62.69 15.48
C ILE A 154 31.32 -62.91 16.65
N SER A 155 31.00 -61.82 17.35
CA SER A 155 29.99 -61.76 18.40
C SER A 155 28.59 -62.15 17.91
N GLU A 156 27.80 -62.75 18.79
CA GLU A 156 26.38 -63.01 18.54
C GLU A 156 25.52 -61.76 18.73
N ALA A 157 24.36 -61.72 18.06
CA ALA A 157 23.38 -60.67 18.31
C ALA A 157 22.58 -60.95 19.58
N GLY A 158 22.24 -59.92 20.34
CA GLY A 158 21.44 -60.05 21.56
C GLY A 158 20.96 -58.73 22.14
N TRP A 159 19.86 -58.81 22.89
CA TRP A 159 19.38 -57.72 23.74
C TRP A 159 20.03 -57.83 25.12
N VAL A 160 20.49 -56.70 25.65
CA VAL A 160 21.00 -56.56 27.01
C VAL A 160 20.27 -55.42 27.73
N ASP A 161 20.25 -55.48 29.06
CA ASP A 161 19.75 -54.38 29.87
C ASP A 161 20.73 -53.20 29.77
N LEU A 162 20.20 -51.99 29.57
CA LEU A 162 20.95 -50.74 29.50
C LEU A 162 20.74 -49.96 30.79
N THR A 163 21.81 -49.73 31.55
CA THR A 163 21.76 -48.95 32.80
C THR A 163 22.13 -47.49 32.53
N TYR A 164 21.20 -46.58 32.79
CA TYR A 164 21.47 -45.14 32.80
C TYR A 164 22.21 -44.73 34.08
N VAL A 165 23.33 -44.03 33.95
CA VAL A 165 24.13 -43.53 35.06
C VAL A 165 24.10 -42.00 35.06
N GLU A 166 23.27 -41.45 35.96
CA GLU A 166 23.14 -40.01 36.20
C GLU A 166 24.48 -39.38 36.63
N ALA A 167 24.69 -38.12 36.24
CA ALA A 167 25.84 -37.33 36.67
C ALA A 167 25.80 -37.01 38.18
N GLU A 168 26.96 -37.08 38.86
CA GLU A 168 27.09 -36.56 40.22
C GLU A 168 27.09 -35.02 40.25
N SER A 169 26.75 -34.41 41.39
CA SER A 169 26.62 -32.94 41.52
C SER A 169 27.87 -32.13 41.11
N ASN A 170 29.07 -32.72 41.18
CA ASN A 170 30.33 -32.07 40.80
C ASN A 170 30.69 -32.32 39.33
N GLN A 171 29.85 -33.05 38.60
CA GLN A 171 30.05 -33.41 37.20
C GLN A 171 29.14 -32.62 36.26
N PHE A 172 28.21 -31.81 36.78
CA PHE A 172 27.40 -30.91 35.97
C PHE A 172 28.20 -29.73 35.44
N VAL A 173 27.85 -29.33 34.22
CA VAL A 173 28.20 -28.04 33.64
C VAL A 173 27.26 -27.01 34.25
N GLU A 174 27.79 -26.07 35.04
CA GLU A 174 26.99 -25.12 35.83
C GLU A 174 27.37 -23.68 35.48
N LEU A 175 26.36 -22.80 35.45
CA LEU A 175 26.55 -21.35 35.42
C LEU A 175 27.08 -20.89 36.79
N THR A 176 28.19 -20.16 36.77
CA THR A 176 28.90 -19.69 37.96
C THR A 176 28.80 -18.20 38.19
N ASP A 177 28.68 -17.40 37.12
CA ASP A 177 28.46 -15.96 37.20
C ASP A 177 27.65 -15.46 35.99
N ALA A 178 26.92 -14.37 36.17
CA ALA A 178 26.15 -13.72 35.11
C ALA A 178 26.08 -12.22 35.32
N VAL A 179 26.52 -11.45 34.33
CA VAL A 179 26.57 -9.98 34.37
C VAL A 179 25.97 -9.41 33.10
N TYR A 180 25.07 -8.45 33.22
CA TYR A 180 24.61 -7.62 32.11
C TYR A 180 25.11 -6.18 32.27
N ASN A 181 25.94 -5.74 31.32
CA ASN A 181 26.49 -4.39 31.28
C ASN A 181 25.77 -3.53 30.24
N ALA A 182 24.91 -2.63 30.73
CA ALA A 182 24.12 -1.72 29.89
C ALA A 182 24.99 -0.68 29.16
N ALA A 183 26.21 -0.37 29.66
CA ALA A 183 27.10 0.58 29.02
C ALA A 183 27.74 0.05 27.73
N THR A 184 27.93 -1.27 27.63
CA THR A 184 28.56 -1.93 26.47
C THR A 184 27.63 -2.90 25.76
N ASN A 185 26.36 -3.01 26.18
CA ASN A 185 25.39 -3.97 25.69
C ASN A 185 25.88 -5.44 25.74
N ALA A 186 26.63 -5.81 26.77
CA ALA A 186 27.24 -7.14 26.89
C ALA A 186 26.57 -7.94 28.01
N LEU A 187 26.03 -9.11 27.68
CA LEU A 187 25.62 -10.15 28.61
C LEU A 187 26.76 -11.18 28.72
N THR A 188 27.44 -11.22 29.85
CA THR A 188 28.56 -12.12 30.14
C THR A 188 28.08 -13.27 31.03
N LEU A 189 28.31 -14.51 30.61
CA LEU A 189 27.99 -15.74 31.35
C LEU A 189 29.25 -16.56 31.56
N ASP A 190 29.56 -16.89 32.82
CA ASP A 190 30.72 -17.72 33.18
C ASP A 190 30.29 -19.11 33.64
N PHE A 191 30.94 -20.15 33.10
CA PHE A 191 30.67 -21.55 33.41
C PHE A 191 31.83 -22.18 34.17
N ASN A 192 31.56 -23.29 34.87
CA ASN A 192 32.58 -24.06 35.59
C ASN A 192 33.48 -24.93 34.69
N ARG A 193 33.26 -24.90 33.36
CA ARG A 193 33.94 -25.70 32.34
C ARG A 193 34.04 -24.92 31.03
N ILE A 194 34.94 -25.39 30.16
CA ILE A 194 35.07 -24.87 28.79
C ILE A 194 33.85 -25.30 27.99
N MET A 195 33.12 -24.32 27.48
CA MET A 195 31.93 -24.49 26.67
C MET A 195 32.25 -24.37 25.18
N GLN A 196 31.42 -24.99 24.33
CA GLN A 196 31.46 -24.77 22.88
C GLN A 196 30.55 -23.59 22.53
N PHE A 197 31.15 -22.53 21.97
CA PHE A 197 30.44 -21.31 21.58
C PHE A 197 30.61 -20.97 20.09
N ASP A 198 31.31 -21.82 19.33
CA ASP A 198 31.41 -21.65 17.89
C ASP A 198 30.05 -21.84 17.21
N GLN A 199 29.82 -21.04 16.17
CA GLN A 199 28.67 -21.09 15.25
C GLN A 199 29.12 -20.97 13.79
N ILE A 200 30.42 -21.17 13.53
CA ILE A 200 31.03 -20.89 12.24
C ILE A 200 30.97 -22.19 11.43
N PRO A 201 30.40 -22.19 10.21
CA PRO A 201 30.56 -23.32 9.31
C PRO A 201 32.04 -23.51 9.05
N GLU A 202 32.59 -24.66 9.44
CA GLU A 202 33.99 -24.99 9.23
C GLU A 202 34.26 -25.39 7.76
N ASP A 203 33.26 -25.34 6.87
CA ASP A 203 33.39 -25.56 5.42
C ASP A 203 33.11 -24.28 4.61
N LEU A 204 33.93 -23.25 4.79
CA LEU A 204 33.85 -21.98 4.03
C LEU A 204 34.99 -21.90 3.00
N ALA A 205 34.67 -22.21 1.73
CA ALA A 205 35.61 -22.08 0.62
C ALA A 205 35.99 -20.61 0.32
N GLU A 206 37.07 -20.42 -0.45
CA GLU A 206 37.51 -19.10 -0.96
C GLU A 206 36.34 -18.27 -1.54
N PRO A 207 36.40 -16.91 -1.50
CA PRO A 207 35.30 -16.06 -1.94
C PRO A 207 34.80 -16.39 -3.35
N HIS A 208 33.48 -16.34 -3.55
CA HIS A 208 32.86 -16.68 -4.83
C HIS A 208 33.50 -15.88 -5.98
N PRO A 209 33.94 -16.52 -7.08
CA PRO A 209 34.75 -15.86 -8.12
C PRO A 209 34.05 -14.66 -8.78
N ASP A 210 32.71 -14.64 -8.81
CA ASP A 210 31.92 -13.52 -9.35
C ASP A 210 31.45 -12.50 -8.30
N ASN A 211 31.63 -12.79 -7.01
CA ASN A 211 31.28 -11.89 -5.91
C ASN A 211 32.23 -12.10 -4.72
N PRO A 212 33.41 -11.43 -4.71
CA PRO A 212 34.43 -11.63 -3.66
C PRO A 212 34.00 -11.18 -2.26
N SER A 213 32.80 -10.62 -2.12
CA SER A 213 32.16 -10.29 -0.85
C SER A 213 31.34 -11.45 -0.26
N TRP A 214 31.16 -12.54 -1.01
CA TRP A 214 30.42 -13.72 -0.57
C TRP A 214 31.40 -14.87 -0.32
N PRO A 215 31.37 -15.51 0.86
CA PRO A 215 32.08 -16.77 1.03
C PRO A 215 31.53 -17.81 0.06
N GLY A 216 32.40 -18.62 -0.54
CA GLY A 216 31.98 -19.70 -1.44
C GLY A 216 31.28 -20.82 -0.66
N PRO A 217 30.41 -21.62 -1.29
CA PRO A 217 29.96 -22.87 -0.70
C PRO A 217 31.19 -23.76 -0.51
N GLY A 218 31.35 -24.27 0.71
CA GLY A 218 32.37 -25.26 1.05
C GLY A 218 32.45 -26.42 0.07
N ASP A 219 33.62 -27.03 -0.04
CA ASP A 219 33.86 -28.15 -0.95
C ASP A 219 33.74 -29.51 -0.24
N GLY A 220 33.49 -29.52 1.07
CA GLY A 220 33.34 -30.71 1.90
C GLY A 220 34.65 -31.47 2.09
N ILE A 221 35.81 -30.86 1.81
CA ILE A 221 37.12 -31.50 1.88
C ILE A 221 38.05 -30.70 2.81
N MET A 222 38.59 -31.34 3.83
CA MET A 222 39.61 -30.74 4.71
C MET A 222 40.94 -30.57 3.95
N GLY A 223 41.11 -29.41 3.32
CA GLY A 223 42.21 -29.05 2.41
C GLY A 223 43.37 -28.28 3.06
N GLY A 224 43.22 -27.87 4.33
CA GLY A 224 44.25 -27.20 5.12
C GLY A 224 44.31 -25.69 4.89
N ALA A 225 43.22 -25.07 4.42
CA ALA A 225 43.08 -23.62 4.46
C ALA A 225 42.78 -23.13 5.89
N ASP A 226 43.18 -21.90 6.22
CA ASP A 226 43.15 -21.29 7.57
C ASP A 226 41.75 -21.21 8.23
N ASN A 227 40.70 -21.71 7.57
CA ASN A 227 39.30 -21.61 7.97
C ASN A 227 38.55 -22.96 7.96
N GLU A 228 39.23 -24.08 7.68
CA GLU A 228 38.61 -25.40 7.48
C GLU A 228 38.63 -26.33 8.71
N ASP A 229 39.31 -25.93 9.80
CA ASP A 229 39.43 -26.70 11.05
C ASP A 229 39.92 -25.72 12.12
N ARG A 230 39.06 -24.79 12.55
CA ARG A 230 39.51 -23.65 13.38
C ARG A 230 39.68 -24.04 14.84
N ASN A 231 38.90 -25.01 15.30
CA ASN A 231 39.00 -25.60 16.63
C ASN A 231 40.08 -26.72 16.69
N GLY A 232 40.59 -27.20 15.55
CA GLY A 232 41.66 -28.19 15.48
C GLY A 232 41.18 -29.61 15.80
N ASN A 233 39.87 -29.86 15.72
CA ASN A 233 39.25 -31.15 15.99
C ASN A 233 39.38 -32.12 14.80
N GLY A 234 39.78 -31.63 13.62
CA GLY A 234 39.98 -32.43 12.42
C GLY A 234 38.68 -32.93 11.79
N VAL A 235 37.57 -32.20 11.95
CA VAL A 235 36.26 -32.42 11.34
C VAL A 235 35.76 -31.11 10.72
N LEU A 236 34.91 -31.19 9.68
CA LEU A 236 34.20 -30.03 9.10
C LEU A 236 32.79 -30.01 9.68
N ASP A 237 32.50 -29.18 10.68
CA ASP A 237 31.19 -29.10 11.32
C ASP A 237 30.50 -27.72 11.16
N PHE A 238 29.18 -27.70 11.33
CA PHE A 238 28.38 -26.50 11.56
C PHE A 238 27.60 -26.75 12.83
N GLU A 239 28.03 -26.15 13.93
CA GLU A 239 27.41 -26.41 15.21
C GLU A 239 26.76 -25.15 15.74
N ALA A 240 25.44 -25.17 15.92
CA ALA A 240 24.74 -24.10 16.64
C ALA A 240 24.72 -24.47 18.12
N ASN A 241 25.90 -24.49 18.77
CA ASN A 241 26.08 -24.99 20.15
C ASN A 241 25.51 -24.08 21.24
N VAL A 242 25.04 -22.88 20.85
CA VAL A 242 24.32 -21.93 21.70
C VAL A 242 22.92 -21.70 21.15
N ASN A 243 21.90 -22.11 21.90
CA ASN A 243 20.49 -21.89 21.56
C ASN A 243 19.95 -20.64 22.28
N VAL A 244 20.21 -19.46 21.71
CA VAL A 244 19.79 -18.16 22.29
C VAL A 244 18.29 -18.08 22.62
N PRO A 245 17.36 -18.60 21.78
CA PRO A 245 15.93 -18.72 22.11
C PRO A 245 15.57 -19.40 23.44
N MET A 246 16.46 -20.22 23.99
CA MET A 246 16.27 -20.88 25.28
C MET A 246 16.69 -20.00 26.48
N ILE A 247 17.27 -18.83 26.23
CA ILE A 247 17.73 -17.90 27.27
C ILE A 247 16.63 -16.86 27.56
N ARG A 248 16.34 -16.67 28.85
CA ARG A 248 15.33 -15.73 29.33
C ARG A 248 15.82 -14.94 30.53
N ILE A 249 15.62 -13.63 30.48
CA ILE A 249 15.84 -12.71 31.62
C ILE A 249 14.47 -12.35 32.21
N THR A 250 14.40 -12.32 33.54
CA THR A 250 13.18 -12.02 34.31
C THR A 250 13.49 -11.07 35.46
N ASP A 251 12.46 -10.40 35.98
CA ASP A 251 12.57 -9.61 37.21
C ASP A 251 11.60 -10.11 38.30
N SER A 252 11.72 -9.54 39.50
CA SER A 252 10.85 -9.90 40.62
C SER A 252 9.40 -9.38 40.50
N ALA A 253 9.14 -8.46 39.57
CA ALA A 253 7.82 -7.90 39.29
C ALA A 253 7.01 -8.75 38.29
N GLY A 254 7.62 -9.78 37.70
CA GLY A 254 7.00 -10.69 36.73
C GLY A 254 7.21 -10.27 35.27
N GLY A 255 8.07 -9.27 35.01
CA GLY A 255 8.57 -8.95 33.69
C GLY A 255 9.50 -10.04 33.17
N SER A 256 9.49 -10.26 31.85
CA SER A 256 10.30 -11.29 31.21
C SER A 256 10.65 -10.91 29.78
N VAL A 257 11.90 -11.17 29.40
CA VAL A 257 12.43 -11.05 28.04
C VAL A 257 13.06 -12.38 27.66
N THR A 258 12.53 -13.02 26.63
CA THR A 258 13.18 -14.18 25.98
C THR A 258 14.05 -13.64 24.86
N LEU A 259 15.33 -14.02 24.84
CA LEU A 259 16.24 -13.63 23.77
C LEU A 259 15.87 -14.42 22.50
N SER A 260 15.97 -13.80 21.33
CA SER A 260 15.67 -14.43 20.05
C SER A 260 16.93 -14.67 19.23
N SER A 261 17.93 -13.81 19.38
CA SER A 261 19.25 -13.92 18.75
C SER A 261 20.26 -13.03 19.47
N ALA A 262 21.49 -12.96 18.95
CA ALA A 262 22.53 -12.04 19.42
C ALA A 262 23.12 -11.28 18.22
N MET A 263 23.55 -10.03 18.44
CA MET A 263 24.29 -9.26 17.43
C MET A 263 25.67 -9.87 17.17
N ASP A 264 26.35 -10.22 18.25
CA ASP A 264 27.65 -10.91 18.23
C ASP A 264 27.79 -11.74 19.50
N MET A 265 28.68 -12.71 19.45
CA MET A 265 28.99 -13.54 20.62
C MET A 265 30.43 -14.07 20.59
N THR A 266 30.94 -14.51 21.73
CA THR A 266 32.17 -15.33 21.80
C THR A 266 32.06 -16.49 20.82
N ARG A 267 33.10 -16.72 20.00
CA ARG A 267 33.10 -17.75 18.93
C ARG A 267 34.17 -18.82 19.09
N MET A 268 34.83 -18.83 20.23
CA MET A 268 35.88 -19.80 20.57
C MET A 268 35.47 -20.50 21.86
N ASP A 269 35.88 -21.75 21.98
CA ASP A 269 35.68 -22.52 23.20
C ASP A 269 36.25 -21.77 24.41
N SER A 270 35.40 -21.56 25.41
CA SER A 270 35.69 -20.66 26.52
C SER A 270 34.86 -21.02 27.74
N GLU A 271 35.37 -20.70 28.92
CA GLU A 271 34.58 -20.74 30.16
C GLU A 271 33.62 -19.53 30.23
N THR A 272 33.84 -18.50 29.41
CA THR A 272 33.09 -17.24 29.38
C THR A 272 32.45 -17.00 28.02
N LEU A 273 31.13 -16.76 28.01
CA LEU A 273 30.36 -16.28 26.87
C LEU A 273 30.04 -14.81 27.02
N ASP A 274 30.46 -13.98 26.08
CA ASP A 274 29.97 -12.62 25.92
C ASP A 274 28.93 -12.61 24.80
N LEU A 275 27.75 -12.07 25.06
CA LEU A 275 26.63 -11.91 24.12
C LEU A 275 26.29 -10.43 23.97
N GLU A 276 26.32 -9.91 22.74
CA GLU A 276 25.78 -8.59 22.43
C GLU A 276 24.29 -8.70 22.06
N LEU A 277 23.40 -8.07 22.83
CA LEU A 277 21.95 -8.22 22.63
C LEU A 277 21.43 -7.41 21.44
N LEU A 278 20.32 -7.85 20.82
CA LEU A 278 19.64 -7.04 19.81
C LEU A 278 19.09 -5.73 20.43
N PRO A 279 18.92 -4.64 19.64
CA PRO A 279 18.52 -3.34 20.20
C PRO A 279 17.15 -3.39 20.88
N THR A 280 16.24 -4.19 20.32
CA THR A 280 14.89 -4.39 20.87
C THR A 280 14.90 -5.18 22.17
N GLU A 281 15.79 -6.17 22.28
CA GLU A 281 15.90 -7.04 23.46
C GLU A 281 16.62 -6.32 24.58
N ARG A 282 17.72 -5.60 24.29
CA ARG A 282 18.33 -4.68 25.24
C ARG A 282 17.30 -3.73 25.83
N ALA A 283 16.57 -3.02 24.97
CA ALA A 283 15.57 -2.06 25.42
C ALA A 283 14.50 -2.73 26.29
N ALA A 284 14.16 -3.98 26.01
CA ALA A 284 13.22 -4.74 26.84
C ALA A 284 13.84 -5.13 28.19
N VAL A 285 15.10 -5.57 28.23
CA VAL A 285 15.82 -5.95 29.46
C VAL A 285 16.01 -4.74 30.36
N GLU A 286 16.40 -3.58 29.81
CA GLU A 286 16.60 -2.35 30.57
C GLU A 286 15.29 -1.74 31.11
N ASN A 287 14.13 -2.17 30.61
CA ASN A 287 12.82 -1.78 31.13
C ASN A 287 12.32 -2.71 32.27
N LEU A 288 13.02 -3.80 32.55
CA LEU A 288 12.74 -4.65 33.70
C LEU A 288 13.22 -3.97 35.00
N ASP A 289 12.79 -4.49 36.15
CA ASP A 289 13.34 -4.07 37.44
C ASP A 289 14.81 -4.52 37.58
N THR A 290 15.73 -3.59 37.32
CA THR A 290 17.17 -3.81 37.24
C THR A 290 17.83 -4.16 38.58
N GLU A 291 17.15 -3.95 39.71
CA GLU A 291 17.66 -4.34 41.03
C GLU A 291 17.44 -5.84 41.34
N SER A 292 16.63 -6.54 40.53
CA SER A 292 16.20 -7.92 40.80
C SER A 292 16.23 -8.86 39.60
N LEU A 293 17.15 -8.61 38.66
CA LEU A 293 17.25 -9.43 37.45
C LEU A 293 17.71 -10.86 37.75
N MET A 294 17.07 -11.80 37.06
CA MET A 294 17.38 -13.22 37.09
C MET A 294 17.48 -13.73 35.65
N ILE A 295 18.52 -14.49 35.34
CA ILE A 295 18.65 -15.22 34.08
C ILE A 295 18.21 -16.67 34.25
N SER A 296 17.58 -17.22 33.23
CA SER A 296 17.12 -18.59 33.16
C SER A 296 17.43 -19.15 31.77
N PHE A 297 17.73 -20.44 31.71
CA PHE A 297 17.88 -21.15 30.44
C PHE A 297 17.52 -22.63 30.61
N ASP A 298 16.98 -23.21 29.55
CA ASP A 298 16.61 -24.62 29.52
C ASP A 298 17.83 -25.52 29.27
N ARG A 299 17.68 -26.84 29.49
CA ARG A 299 18.71 -27.83 29.14
C ARG A 299 19.04 -27.71 27.64
N TYR A 300 20.30 -27.92 27.26
CA TYR A 300 20.81 -27.76 25.88
C TYR A 300 20.83 -26.32 25.34
N ALA A 301 20.59 -25.31 26.18
CA ALA A 301 20.89 -23.92 25.80
C ALA A 301 22.39 -23.72 25.52
N PHE A 302 23.24 -24.47 26.24
CA PHE A 302 24.70 -24.49 26.10
C PHE A 302 25.21 -25.92 26.31
N VAL A 303 26.34 -26.26 25.67
CA VAL A 303 27.05 -27.54 25.84
C VAL A 303 28.54 -27.33 26.04
N ASP A 304 29.17 -28.25 26.78
CA ASP A 304 30.64 -28.29 26.92
C ASP A 304 31.33 -28.97 25.73
N VAL A 305 32.67 -28.94 25.70
CA VAL A 305 33.48 -29.57 24.63
C VAL A 305 33.33 -31.08 24.51
N ASP A 306 32.69 -31.72 25.49
CA ASP A 306 32.35 -33.14 25.49
C ASP A 306 30.83 -33.34 25.21
N TYR A 307 30.13 -32.30 24.74
CA TYR A 307 28.69 -32.23 24.45
C TYR A 307 27.78 -32.46 25.66
N ASN A 308 28.28 -32.25 26.89
CA ASN A 308 27.42 -32.35 28.07
C ASN A 308 26.58 -31.06 28.18
N PRO A 309 25.25 -31.17 28.32
CA PRO A 309 24.41 -29.99 28.47
C PRO A 309 24.68 -29.26 29.78
N ALA A 310 24.67 -27.93 29.72
CA ALA A 310 24.55 -27.10 30.90
C ALA A 310 23.28 -27.46 31.67
N GLN A 311 23.39 -27.54 33.00
CA GLN A 311 22.24 -27.78 33.86
C GLN A 311 21.22 -26.66 33.68
N ALA A 312 19.96 -27.01 33.45
CA ALA A 312 18.89 -26.04 33.30
C ALA A 312 18.80 -25.11 34.53
N VAL A 313 18.73 -23.81 34.27
CA VAL A 313 18.67 -22.77 35.30
C VAL A 313 17.28 -22.15 35.27
N ALA A 314 16.49 -22.37 36.33
CA ALA A 314 15.16 -21.77 36.49
C ALA A 314 15.20 -20.32 37.04
N GLY A 315 16.40 -19.80 37.31
CA GLY A 315 16.63 -18.45 37.83
C GLY A 315 17.96 -18.36 38.59
N PHE A 316 18.93 -17.67 37.99
CA PHE A 316 20.23 -17.33 38.57
C PHE A 316 20.36 -15.79 38.65
N PRO A 317 20.90 -15.22 39.75
CA PRO A 317 21.05 -13.77 39.87
C PRO A 317 21.87 -13.17 38.72
N LEU A 318 21.31 -12.18 38.04
CA LEU A 318 21.99 -11.44 36.98
C LEU A 318 22.43 -10.08 37.51
N GLU A 319 23.73 -9.85 37.63
CA GLU A 319 24.25 -8.54 38.05
C GLU A 319 24.01 -7.50 36.96
N PHE A 320 23.31 -6.41 37.29
CA PHE A 320 23.11 -5.29 36.38
C PHE A 320 24.15 -4.20 36.62
N VAL A 321 24.97 -3.92 35.60
CA VAL A 321 25.88 -2.77 35.60
C VAL A 321 25.22 -1.64 34.81
N ALA A 322 24.74 -0.64 35.53
CA ALA A 322 24.09 0.54 34.96
C ALA A 322 25.04 1.35 34.06
N ASP A 323 24.49 1.96 33.01
CA ASP A 323 25.25 2.89 32.17
C ASP A 323 25.63 4.13 32.97
N SER A 324 26.94 4.35 33.10
CA SER A 324 27.50 5.49 33.84
C SER A 324 27.41 6.82 33.10
N ASP A 325 27.23 6.80 31.77
CA ASP A 325 27.10 8.01 30.94
C ASP A 325 25.98 7.82 29.91
N PRO A 326 24.72 7.80 30.37
CA PRO A 326 23.59 7.51 29.50
C PRO A 326 23.42 8.59 28.42
N LEU A 327 22.94 8.17 27.24
CA LEU A 327 22.63 9.10 26.17
C LEU A 327 21.40 9.95 26.54
N VAL A 328 21.58 11.27 26.65
CA VAL A 328 20.52 12.23 27.00
C VAL A 328 20.45 13.36 26.00
N ALA A 329 19.25 13.84 25.74
CA ALA A 329 19.03 15.04 24.92
C ALA A 329 19.24 16.29 25.79
N GLU A 330 20.08 17.22 25.32
CA GLU A 330 20.47 18.40 26.09
C GLU A 330 19.72 19.66 25.63
N THR A 331 19.64 19.87 24.32
CA THR A 331 19.05 21.08 23.73
C THR A 331 18.36 20.76 22.41
N ALA A 332 17.32 21.51 22.06
CA ALA A 332 16.67 21.42 20.78
C ALA A 332 16.44 22.81 20.14
N THR A 333 16.42 22.86 18.81
CA THR A 333 16.09 24.06 18.03
C THR A 333 15.09 23.69 16.94
N TYR A 334 14.00 24.43 16.80
CA TYR A 334 13.06 24.29 15.68
C TYR A 334 13.16 25.48 14.74
N ASP A 335 13.51 25.24 13.48
CA ASP A 335 13.59 26.26 12.43
C ASP A 335 12.31 26.24 11.59
N MET A 336 11.46 27.25 11.80
CA MET A 336 10.17 27.40 11.10
C MET A 336 10.37 27.61 9.59
N GLY A 337 11.45 28.30 9.18
CA GLY A 337 11.71 28.54 7.76
C GLY A 337 12.20 27.29 7.01
N LEU A 338 12.58 26.24 7.73
CA LEU A 338 13.07 24.98 7.15
C LEU A 338 12.23 23.76 7.54
N ASN A 339 11.20 23.93 8.38
CA ASN A 339 10.46 22.84 9.03
C ASN A 339 11.39 21.80 9.67
N LEU A 340 12.47 22.26 10.30
CA LEU A 340 13.59 21.42 10.71
C LEU A 340 13.79 21.48 12.22
N LEU A 341 13.52 20.38 12.91
CA LEU A 341 13.92 20.20 14.29
C LEU A 341 15.35 19.66 14.36
N LYS A 342 16.18 20.23 15.22
CA LYS A 342 17.49 19.67 15.59
C LYS A 342 17.51 19.38 17.07
N VAL A 343 17.91 18.17 17.45
CA VAL A 343 18.04 17.73 18.84
C VAL A 343 19.47 17.32 19.07
N LYS A 344 20.14 17.96 20.03
CA LYS A 344 21.52 17.69 20.39
C LYS A 344 21.59 16.80 21.63
N PHE A 345 22.41 15.76 21.55
CA PHE A 345 22.66 14.82 22.63
C PHE A 345 24.07 15.02 23.22
N ASN A 346 24.26 14.57 24.46
CA ASN A 346 25.56 14.60 25.15
C ASN A 346 26.65 13.75 24.47
N LEU A 347 26.27 12.67 23.78
CA LEU A 347 27.18 11.71 23.12
C LEU A 347 26.94 11.60 21.61
N PRO A 348 27.98 11.24 20.82
CA PRO A 348 27.83 11.00 19.38
C PRO A 348 26.80 9.90 19.09
N LEU A 349 26.01 10.09 18.03
CA LEU A 349 24.99 9.14 17.61
C LEU A 349 25.57 8.11 16.63
N GLY A 350 25.01 6.89 16.63
CA GLY A 350 25.40 5.83 15.71
C GLY A 350 25.02 6.15 14.25
N SER A 351 25.72 5.59 13.26
CA SER A 351 25.47 5.88 11.84
C SER A 351 24.10 5.41 11.31
N ASN A 352 23.43 4.53 12.05
CA ASN A 352 22.22 3.81 11.64
C ASN A 352 20.91 4.41 12.19
N VAL A 353 20.88 5.67 12.61
CA VAL A 353 19.68 6.34 13.20
C VAL A 353 18.50 6.48 12.20
N ARG A 354 18.62 5.96 10.98
CA ARG A 354 17.60 6.15 9.95
C ARG A 354 16.49 5.10 10.04
N GLN A 355 15.27 5.65 10.09
CA GLN A 355 13.96 5.09 9.76
C GLN A 355 13.13 4.47 10.92
N TYR A 356 12.09 5.24 11.30
CA TYR A 356 10.84 4.88 12.01
C TYR A 356 10.84 4.66 13.53
N ALA A 357 11.98 4.72 14.24
CA ALA A 357 11.97 4.65 15.71
C ALA A 357 11.80 6.01 16.42
N VAL A 358 12.24 7.11 15.80
CA VAL A 358 12.26 8.46 16.41
C VAL A 358 10.88 9.12 16.44
N ILE A 359 10.05 8.89 15.42
CA ILE A 359 8.68 9.40 15.32
C ILE A 359 7.75 8.20 15.50
N PRO A 360 6.82 8.20 16.47
CA PRO A 360 6.30 9.34 17.26
C PRO A 360 6.95 9.52 18.63
N LYS A 361 8.20 9.06 18.83
CA LYS A 361 8.91 9.16 20.12
C LYS A 361 9.38 10.57 20.49
N LEU A 362 9.09 11.57 19.66
CA LEU A 362 9.29 12.99 19.93
C LEU A 362 7.92 13.66 20.19
N ILE A 363 7.79 14.30 21.35
CA ILE A 363 6.58 15.03 21.74
C ILE A 363 6.94 16.49 21.96
N PHE A 364 6.41 17.35 21.11
CA PHE A 364 6.54 18.80 21.23
C PHE A 364 5.51 19.32 22.22
N GLN A 365 5.93 20.20 23.12
CA GLN A 365 5.09 20.76 24.16
C GLN A 365 5.21 22.28 24.21
N ARG A 366 4.07 22.96 24.31
CA ARG A 366 3.97 24.36 24.72
C ARG A 366 3.38 24.45 26.12
N VAL A 367 4.05 25.19 27.00
CA VAL A 367 3.55 25.52 28.34
C VAL A 367 3.19 27.01 28.38
N THR A 368 1.94 27.31 28.71
CA THR A 368 1.48 28.67 29.03
C THR A 368 1.13 28.76 30.52
N ALA A 369 0.80 29.96 31.01
CA ALA A 369 0.41 30.15 32.41
C ALA A 369 -0.83 29.32 32.81
N ASP A 370 -1.74 29.08 31.87
CA ASP A 370 -3.07 28.49 32.14
C ASP A 370 -3.27 27.11 31.49
N SER A 371 -2.38 26.65 30.60
CA SER A 371 -2.58 25.40 29.84
C SER A 371 -1.26 24.77 29.36
N THR A 372 -1.31 23.46 29.10
CA THR A 372 -0.21 22.71 28.49
C THR A 372 -0.73 21.98 27.27
N TYR A 373 -0.09 22.21 26.12
CA TYR A 373 -0.43 21.59 24.84
C TYR A 373 0.69 20.65 24.44
N ARG A 374 0.34 19.43 24.02
CA ARG A 374 1.30 18.39 23.64
C ARG A 374 0.91 17.80 22.29
N TYR A 375 1.89 17.66 21.41
CA TYR A 375 1.73 17.04 20.11
C TYR A 375 2.88 16.04 19.89
N ALA A 376 2.52 14.77 19.75
CA ALA A 376 3.49 13.76 19.33
C ALA A 376 3.64 13.89 17.81
N PHE A 377 4.87 14.00 17.31
CA PHE A 377 5.06 14.07 15.87
C PHE A 377 4.58 12.79 15.20
N GLU A 378 3.89 12.93 14.08
CA GLU A 378 3.30 11.80 13.36
C GLU A 378 4.06 11.48 12.06
N ALA A 379 4.68 12.49 11.44
CA ALA A 379 5.42 12.33 10.21
C ALA A 379 6.69 13.20 10.15
N GLY A 380 7.75 12.65 9.56
CA GLY A 380 9.00 13.37 9.33
C GLY A 380 10.14 12.44 8.95
N PHE A 381 11.23 13.04 8.47
CA PHE A 381 12.44 12.34 8.06
C PHE A 381 13.57 12.64 9.04
N ALA A 382 13.91 11.64 9.85
CA ALA A 382 15.06 11.69 10.74
C ALA A 382 16.35 11.41 9.97
N GLY A 383 17.38 12.21 10.25
CA GLY A 383 18.73 12.09 9.75
C GLY A 383 19.75 12.56 10.77
N LEU A 384 21.03 12.34 10.47
CA LEU A 384 22.13 12.84 11.26
C LEU A 384 22.72 14.06 10.57
N ALA A 385 22.90 15.15 11.32
CA ALA A 385 23.87 16.15 10.91
C ALA A 385 25.26 15.54 11.09
N ASN A 386 26.15 15.72 10.11
CA ASN A 386 27.50 15.14 10.07
C ASN A 386 28.17 15.13 11.48
N SER A 387 28.55 13.94 11.95
CA SER A 387 29.42 13.60 13.10
C SER A 387 29.14 14.16 14.53
N ASP A 388 28.19 15.06 14.76
CA ASP A 388 28.25 15.93 15.96
C ASP A 388 27.09 15.74 16.96
N SER A 389 26.74 14.50 17.31
CA SER A 389 25.74 14.20 18.36
C SER A 389 24.35 14.80 18.12
N THR A 390 24.02 15.15 16.88
CA THR A 390 22.81 15.93 16.54
C THR A 390 21.90 15.15 15.62
N LEU A 391 20.68 14.89 16.10
CA LEU A 391 19.57 14.39 15.34
C LEU A 391 18.91 15.56 14.60
N THR A 392 18.69 15.42 13.30
CA THR A 392 17.91 16.37 12.48
C THR A 392 16.63 15.70 12.03
N VAL A 393 15.49 16.33 12.24
CA VAL A 393 14.18 15.83 11.81
C VAL A 393 13.52 16.89 10.94
N THR A 394 13.42 16.61 9.64
CA THR A 394 12.58 17.41 8.74
C THR A 394 11.14 16.97 8.93
N LEU A 395 10.28 17.85 9.43
CA LEU A 395 8.88 17.52 9.69
C LEU A 395 8.11 17.40 8.37
N GLY A 396 7.15 16.47 8.32
CA GLY A 396 6.17 16.42 7.23
C GLY A 396 5.18 17.59 7.35
N VAL A 397 4.53 17.97 6.24
CA VAL A 397 3.75 19.21 6.18
C VAL A 397 2.61 19.29 7.22
N GLY A 398 1.90 18.19 7.48
CA GLY A 398 0.86 18.18 8.53
C GLY A 398 1.42 18.30 9.95
N THR A 399 2.61 17.73 10.19
CA THR A 399 3.30 17.80 11.48
C THR A 399 3.93 19.18 11.71
N SER A 400 4.51 19.80 10.68
CA SER A 400 4.99 21.19 10.78
C SER A 400 3.84 22.16 10.99
N HIS A 401 2.72 21.99 10.29
CA HIS A 401 1.49 22.77 10.50
C HIS A 401 1.04 22.73 11.96
N THR A 402 0.79 21.54 12.51
CA THR A 402 0.32 21.43 13.90
C THR A 402 1.32 22.04 14.89
N THR A 403 2.61 21.93 14.61
CA THR A 403 3.68 22.50 15.43
C THR A 403 3.68 24.03 15.36
N GLU A 404 3.50 24.59 14.18
CA GLU A 404 3.51 26.04 13.93
C GLU A 404 2.23 26.71 14.40
N ASP A 405 1.07 26.08 14.27
CA ASP A 405 -0.17 26.52 14.90
C ASP A 405 -0.03 26.59 16.42
N MET A 406 0.67 25.61 17.03
CA MET A 406 1.00 25.69 18.45
C MET A 406 1.94 26.85 18.77
N ILE A 407 2.79 27.28 17.85
CA ILE A 407 3.69 28.43 18.06
C ILE A 407 2.90 29.75 17.88
N ASP A 408 2.10 29.85 16.83
CA ASP A 408 1.41 31.07 16.40
C ASP A 408 0.12 31.37 17.20
N SER A 409 -0.52 30.37 17.79
CA SER A 409 -1.75 30.53 18.60
C SER A 409 -1.52 31.13 20.00
N ASP A 410 -0.52 31.99 20.17
CA ASP A 410 -0.19 32.66 21.41
C ASP A 410 -0.88 34.05 21.50
N PRO A 411 -1.98 34.19 22.25
CA PRO A 411 -2.64 35.49 22.44
C PRO A 411 -1.86 36.45 23.37
N ASP A 412 -0.84 35.99 24.09
CA ASP A 412 -0.12 36.76 25.12
C ASP A 412 1.29 37.21 24.68
N GLY A 413 1.70 36.89 23.44
CA GLY A 413 3.03 37.15 22.89
C GLY A 413 4.01 35.98 23.12
N PRO A 414 5.23 36.00 22.55
CA PRO A 414 6.14 34.83 22.42
C PRO A 414 6.74 34.26 23.73
N ASP A 415 6.09 34.47 24.87
CA ASP A 415 6.56 34.12 26.23
C ASP A 415 6.20 32.67 26.64
N GLY A 416 5.58 31.87 25.77
CA GLY A 416 5.37 30.43 26.00
C GLY A 416 6.68 29.63 26.03
N GLU A 417 6.88 28.78 27.04
CA GLU A 417 8.03 27.87 27.10
C GLU A 417 7.78 26.66 26.19
N PHE A 418 8.62 26.51 25.17
CA PHE A 418 8.60 25.34 24.27
C PHE A 418 9.58 24.29 24.75
N THR A 419 9.12 23.05 24.83
CA THR A 419 9.90 21.92 25.32
C THR A 419 9.66 20.67 24.47
N LEU A 420 10.60 19.74 24.50
CA LEU A 420 10.56 18.50 23.73
C LEU A 420 10.78 17.31 24.68
N PHE A 421 9.85 16.36 24.68
CA PHE A 421 10.07 15.05 25.27
C PHE A 421 10.59 14.09 24.21
N VAL A 422 11.75 13.53 24.48
CA VAL A 422 12.30 12.38 23.77
C VAL A 422 12.01 11.14 24.61
N ARG A 423 11.22 10.20 24.08
CA ARG A 423 10.96 8.91 24.73
C ARG A 423 12.22 8.04 24.74
N ALA A 424 12.26 7.06 25.65
CA ALA A 424 13.36 6.12 25.72
C ALA A 424 13.59 5.39 24.38
N ASN A 425 14.86 5.15 24.05
CA ASN A 425 15.27 4.42 22.84
C ASN A 425 14.73 5.03 21.53
N ALA A 426 14.61 6.36 21.45
CA ALA A 426 14.33 7.08 20.21
C ALA A 426 15.54 7.09 19.28
N VAL A 427 16.74 7.26 19.84
CA VAL A 427 18.03 7.22 19.15
C VAL A 427 19.02 6.36 19.92
N SER A 428 20.07 5.91 19.23
CA SER A 428 21.19 5.19 19.81
C SER A 428 22.51 5.93 19.65
N SER A 429 23.39 5.79 20.62
CA SER A 429 24.75 6.32 20.59
C SER A 429 25.61 5.54 19.60
N TYR A 430 26.83 6.03 19.35
CA TYR A 430 27.81 5.31 18.53
C TYR A 430 28.28 3.99 19.16
N LEU A 431 28.09 3.82 20.48
CA LEU A 431 28.34 2.59 21.22
C LEU A 431 27.13 1.64 21.20
N GLY A 432 26.04 2.06 20.58
CA GLY A 432 24.81 1.29 20.51
C GLY A 432 23.77 1.69 21.55
N ASN A 433 24.13 2.26 22.71
CA ASN A 433 23.21 2.51 23.85
C ASN A 433 22.06 3.46 23.47
N GLY A 434 20.84 3.17 23.95
CA GLY A 434 19.66 4.00 23.67
C GLY A 434 19.62 5.25 24.53
N ASN A 435 18.89 6.28 24.08
CA ASN A 435 18.68 7.46 24.93
C ASN A 435 17.72 7.19 26.09
N LEU A 436 17.95 7.87 27.21
CA LEU A 436 16.99 7.96 28.32
C LEU A 436 15.78 8.79 27.94
N GLU A 437 14.67 8.51 28.62
CA GLU A 437 13.46 9.31 28.53
C GLU A 437 13.60 10.61 29.34
N THR A 438 13.05 11.70 28.79
CA THR A 438 13.13 13.06 29.35
C THR A 438 11.91 13.41 30.21
N THR A 439 11.33 12.44 30.93
CA THR A 439 10.03 12.56 31.62
C THR A 439 9.95 13.68 32.67
N GLU A 440 11.00 13.89 33.46
CA GLU A 440 11.01 14.89 34.55
C GLU A 440 11.61 16.23 34.12
N ASP A 441 12.58 16.22 33.19
CA ASP A 441 13.30 17.39 32.68
C ASP A 441 13.20 17.42 31.13
N PRO A 442 12.13 18.01 30.57
CA PRO A 442 11.98 18.08 29.13
C PRO A 442 13.00 19.04 28.51
N VAL A 443 13.39 18.76 27.27
CA VAL A 443 14.45 19.50 26.58
C VAL A 443 13.93 20.86 26.14
N PRO A 444 14.55 21.99 26.50
CA PRO A 444 14.12 23.29 26.01
C PRO A 444 14.29 23.37 24.49
N VAL A 445 13.28 23.92 23.81
CA VAL A 445 13.30 24.16 22.37
C VAL A 445 13.41 25.64 22.09
N GLU A 446 14.50 26.05 21.43
CA GLU A 446 14.62 27.39 20.86
C GLU A 446 13.88 27.44 19.52
N ILE A 447 12.91 28.36 19.41
CA ILE A 447 12.20 28.62 18.15
C ILE A 447 13.00 29.63 17.33
N ILE A 448 13.40 29.23 16.13
CA ILE A 448 14.01 30.12 15.14
C ILE A 448 12.89 30.56 14.19
N PRO A 449 12.50 31.86 14.24
CA PRO A 449 11.40 32.37 13.44
C PRO A 449 11.71 32.34 11.94
N GLU A 450 10.67 32.43 11.13
CA GLU A 450 10.81 32.46 9.66
C GLU A 450 11.68 33.63 9.20
N GLY A 451 12.65 33.32 8.34
CA GLY A 451 13.50 34.30 7.67
C GLY A 451 13.05 34.55 6.23
N SER A 452 13.97 34.35 5.27
CA SER A 452 13.66 34.44 3.84
C SER A 452 12.80 33.29 3.29
N ASN A 453 12.69 32.20 4.05
CA ASN A 453 11.89 31.02 3.71
C ASN A 453 10.60 31.04 4.52
N LYS A 454 9.78 32.07 4.33
CA LYS A 454 8.50 32.21 5.02
C LYS A 454 7.35 31.63 4.20
N GLY A 455 6.23 31.36 4.87
CA GLY A 455 4.95 31.07 4.23
C GLY A 455 4.53 32.18 3.25
N PRO A 456 3.79 31.85 2.16
CA PRO A 456 3.27 32.84 1.24
C PRO A 456 2.32 33.84 1.90
N GLU A 457 2.59 35.14 1.71
CA GLU A 457 1.71 36.25 2.06
C GLU A 457 1.31 36.98 0.79
N LEU A 458 0.13 37.60 0.77
CA LEU A 458 -0.28 38.41 -0.37
C LEU A 458 0.67 39.60 -0.56
N ASP A 459 0.96 39.93 -1.83
CA ASP A 459 1.83 41.05 -2.20
C ASP A 459 1.10 42.38 -1.90
N PRO A 460 1.55 43.20 -0.94
CA PRO A 460 0.82 44.40 -0.51
C PRO A 460 0.73 45.47 -1.60
N ASP A 461 1.60 45.40 -2.62
CA ASP A 461 1.57 46.32 -3.76
C ASP A 461 0.57 45.90 -4.85
N PHE A 462 -0.06 44.72 -4.72
CA PHE A 462 -0.96 44.13 -5.72
C PHE A 462 -2.22 43.55 -5.04
N PRO A 463 -3.30 44.35 -4.90
CA PRO A 463 -4.53 43.87 -4.29
C PRO A 463 -5.12 42.69 -5.08
N PRO A 464 -5.63 41.64 -4.40
CA PRO A 464 -6.34 40.57 -5.06
C PRO A 464 -7.65 41.09 -5.67
N TYR A 465 -8.06 40.48 -6.78
CA TYR A 465 -9.28 40.88 -7.48
C TYR A 465 -10.01 39.70 -8.12
N TYR A 466 -11.32 39.85 -8.28
CA TYR A 466 -12.14 39.03 -9.17
C TYR A 466 -12.62 39.92 -10.33
N ASN A 467 -12.43 39.46 -11.56
CA ASN A 467 -12.93 40.13 -12.76
C ASN A 467 -14.08 39.34 -13.36
N ALA A 468 -15.30 39.87 -13.25
CA ALA A 468 -16.51 39.22 -13.75
C ALA A 468 -16.55 39.16 -15.29
N GLU A 469 -15.95 40.13 -16.00
CA GLU A 469 -15.88 40.09 -17.48
C GLU A 469 -15.07 38.88 -17.98
N THR A 470 -13.99 38.51 -17.29
CA THR A 470 -13.09 37.42 -17.69
C THR A 470 -13.21 36.18 -16.81
N ASN A 471 -14.10 36.20 -15.81
CA ASN A 471 -14.26 35.18 -14.78
C ASN A 471 -12.97 34.81 -14.04
N GLU A 472 -12.05 35.77 -13.91
CA GLU A 472 -10.69 35.54 -13.41
C GLU A 472 -10.53 36.03 -11.97
N LEU A 473 -10.22 35.11 -11.05
CA LEU A 473 -9.69 35.41 -9.72
C LEU A 473 -8.16 35.50 -9.78
N PHE A 474 -7.61 36.65 -9.42
CA PHE A 474 -6.17 36.89 -9.41
C PHE A 474 -5.63 37.08 -7.99
N LEU A 475 -4.68 36.22 -7.61
CA LEU A 475 -4.04 36.24 -6.30
C LEU A 475 -2.52 36.31 -6.46
N ARG A 476 -1.87 37.34 -5.91
CA ARG A 476 -0.43 37.51 -5.99
C ARG A 476 0.23 37.52 -4.63
N PHE A 477 1.37 36.85 -4.54
CA PHE A 477 2.12 36.60 -3.34
C PHE A 477 3.54 37.15 -3.42
N ASP A 478 4.14 37.35 -2.26
CA ASP A 478 5.46 37.96 -2.11
C ASP A 478 6.63 36.97 -2.36
N VAL A 479 6.38 35.66 -2.25
CA VAL A 479 7.31 34.55 -2.51
C VAL A 479 6.92 33.71 -3.73
N ARG A 480 7.82 32.81 -4.17
CA ARG A 480 7.53 31.87 -5.27
C ARG A 480 6.74 30.65 -4.79
N LEU A 481 5.67 30.33 -5.50
CA LEU A 481 4.67 29.35 -5.16
C LEU A 481 4.91 27.99 -5.82
N ASP A 482 4.48 26.94 -5.13
CA ASP A 482 4.41 25.58 -5.63
C ASP A 482 3.18 25.38 -6.56
N GLU A 483 2.91 24.15 -6.99
CA GLU A 483 1.74 23.80 -7.82
C GLU A 483 0.44 23.64 -7.03
N GLN A 484 0.53 23.50 -5.71
CA GLN A 484 -0.65 23.27 -4.88
C GLN A 484 -1.54 24.51 -4.77
N PHE A 485 -2.83 24.28 -5.02
CA PHE A 485 -3.93 25.23 -4.84
C PHE A 485 -5.18 24.43 -4.42
N LEU A 486 -5.83 24.80 -3.31
CA LEU A 486 -6.98 24.06 -2.76
C LEU A 486 -8.24 24.95 -2.82
N PHE A 487 -9.15 24.66 -3.76
CA PHE A 487 -10.35 25.47 -3.99
C PHE A 487 -11.25 25.59 -2.74
N GLU A 488 -11.56 24.46 -2.10
CA GLU A 488 -12.45 24.39 -0.93
C GLU A 488 -11.96 25.20 0.29
N SER A 489 -10.70 25.65 0.28
CA SER A 489 -10.05 26.46 1.32
C SER A 489 -9.97 27.95 0.96
N ILE A 490 -10.64 28.37 -0.10
CA ILE A 490 -10.73 29.76 -0.54
C ILE A 490 -12.19 30.17 -0.54
N HIS A 491 -12.47 31.28 0.13
CA HIS A 491 -13.80 31.80 0.32
C HIS A 491 -13.85 33.27 -0.07
N LEU A 492 -14.87 33.62 -0.85
CA LEU A 492 -15.28 35.00 -1.07
C LEU A 492 -16.55 35.25 -0.26
N TYR A 493 -16.59 36.35 0.49
CA TYR A 493 -17.67 36.58 1.44
C TYR A 493 -18.02 38.04 1.60
N THR A 494 -19.23 38.27 2.10
CA THR A 494 -19.75 39.56 2.55
C THR A 494 -20.28 39.40 3.98
N ASP A 495 -20.92 40.44 4.53
CA ASP A 495 -21.55 40.36 5.85
C ASP A 495 -22.76 39.39 5.89
N THR A 496 -23.35 39.06 4.74
CA THR A 496 -24.58 38.27 4.66
C THR A 496 -24.36 36.88 4.06
N ASP A 497 -23.39 36.75 3.16
CA ASP A 497 -23.26 35.58 2.29
C ASP A 497 -21.79 35.15 2.15
N THR A 498 -21.57 33.89 1.78
CA THR A 498 -20.22 33.32 1.60
C THR A 498 -20.27 32.28 0.49
N VAL A 499 -19.36 32.41 -0.46
CA VAL A 499 -19.11 31.45 -1.53
C VAL A 499 -17.77 30.78 -1.26
N THR A 500 -17.80 29.47 -1.07
CA THR A 500 -16.60 28.63 -1.05
C THR A 500 -16.34 28.17 -2.48
N LEU A 501 -15.13 28.37 -2.97
CA LEU A 501 -14.78 27.96 -4.32
C LEU A 501 -14.74 26.42 -4.41
N SER A 502 -15.20 25.90 -5.55
CA SER A 502 -15.35 24.47 -5.79
C SER A 502 -14.38 23.98 -6.88
N ASP A 503 -14.26 24.72 -7.98
CA ASP A 503 -13.41 24.32 -9.11
C ASP A 503 -12.99 25.52 -9.99
N GLY A 504 -12.00 25.31 -10.85
CA GLY A 504 -11.53 26.28 -11.82
C GLY A 504 -10.22 25.87 -12.50
N ILE A 505 -9.85 26.62 -13.54
CA ILE A 505 -8.59 26.43 -14.25
C ILE A 505 -7.54 27.34 -13.62
N VAL A 506 -6.53 26.74 -13.01
CA VAL A 506 -5.45 27.45 -12.30
C VAL A 506 -4.20 27.60 -13.17
N ASP A 507 -3.82 28.84 -13.46
CA ASP A 507 -2.59 29.19 -14.14
C ASP A 507 -1.61 29.93 -13.20
N ARG A 508 -0.32 29.53 -13.23
CA ARG A 508 0.73 30.22 -12.49
C ARG A 508 1.38 31.30 -13.35
N VAL A 509 1.34 32.54 -12.85
CA VAL A 509 1.84 33.73 -13.55
C VAL A 509 2.85 34.52 -12.70
N GLY A 510 3.39 35.61 -13.26
CA GLY A 510 4.29 36.52 -12.54
C GLY A 510 5.62 35.90 -12.09
N GLY A 511 6.14 34.90 -12.81
CA GLY A 511 7.35 34.18 -12.41
C GLY A 511 7.13 33.24 -11.22
N ASN A 512 5.96 32.60 -11.19
CA ASN A 512 5.44 31.69 -10.16
C ASN A 512 5.19 32.40 -8.83
N LYS A 513 4.74 33.66 -8.86
CA LYS A 513 4.36 34.41 -7.65
C LYS A 513 2.86 34.70 -7.57
N ALA A 514 2.10 34.34 -8.60
CA ALA A 514 0.68 34.62 -8.64
C ALA A 514 -0.08 33.44 -9.26
N PHE A 515 -1.33 33.31 -8.85
CA PHE A 515 -2.33 32.47 -9.48
C PHE A 515 -3.33 33.35 -10.22
N SER A 516 -3.59 32.97 -11.45
CA SER A 516 -4.70 33.44 -12.29
C SER A 516 -5.64 32.25 -12.38
N VAL A 517 -6.87 32.40 -11.89
CA VAL A 517 -7.81 31.29 -11.77
C VAL A 517 -9.08 31.65 -12.51
N ILE A 518 -9.37 30.93 -13.60
CA ILE A 518 -10.67 31.03 -14.28
C ILE A 518 -11.63 30.14 -13.52
N LEU A 519 -12.58 30.73 -12.79
CA LEU A 519 -13.49 29.98 -11.91
C LEU A 519 -14.45 29.09 -12.72
N GLY A 520 -14.99 28.04 -12.10
CA GLY A 520 -16.10 27.26 -12.67
C GLY A 520 -17.41 28.05 -12.73
N MET A 521 -18.33 27.67 -13.63
CA MET A 521 -19.59 28.39 -13.86
C MET A 521 -20.48 28.51 -12.61
N GLU A 522 -20.50 27.50 -11.74
CA GLU A 522 -21.27 27.54 -10.49
C GLU A 522 -20.72 28.61 -9.53
N ASP A 523 -19.39 28.69 -9.37
CA ASP A 523 -18.75 29.68 -8.51
C ASP A 523 -18.95 31.10 -9.05
N GLN A 524 -18.81 31.29 -10.37
CA GLN A 524 -19.09 32.57 -11.04
C GLN A 524 -20.53 33.04 -10.74
N TYR A 525 -21.52 32.17 -10.99
CA TYR A 525 -22.93 32.45 -10.73
C TYR A 525 -23.18 32.81 -9.27
N ALA A 526 -22.58 32.07 -8.33
CA ALA A 526 -22.76 32.32 -6.91
C ALA A 526 -22.19 33.68 -6.48
N ILE A 527 -21.00 34.04 -6.98
CA ILE A 527 -20.35 35.32 -6.67
C ILE A 527 -21.15 36.48 -7.22
N GLU A 528 -21.51 36.44 -8.50
CA GLU A 528 -22.08 37.58 -9.22
C GLU A 528 -23.57 37.80 -8.89
N ASN A 529 -24.30 36.75 -8.50
CA ASN A 529 -25.75 36.84 -8.26
C ASN A 529 -26.16 36.82 -6.80
N THR A 530 -25.31 36.30 -5.92
CA THR A 530 -25.67 36.11 -4.50
C THR A 530 -24.95 37.09 -3.58
N LEU A 531 -23.72 37.49 -3.92
CA LEU A 531 -22.93 38.37 -3.05
C LEU A 531 -23.20 39.84 -3.36
N ASP A 532 -23.20 40.67 -2.31
CA ASP A 532 -23.07 42.13 -2.43
C ASP A 532 -21.65 42.47 -2.90
N THR A 533 -21.46 42.45 -4.22
CA THR A 533 -20.14 42.57 -4.89
C THR A 533 -19.43 43.89 -4.56
N ASP A 534 -20.16 44.93 -4.16
CA ASP A 534 -19.62 46.22 -3.71
C ASP A 534 -18.81 46.12 -2.39
N ASN A 535 -18.99 45.05 -1.59
CA ASN A 535 -18.35 44.84 -0.29
C ASN A 535 -17.62 43.49 -0.17
N LEU A 536 -17.18 42.93 -1.30
CA LEU A 536 -16.58 41.61 -1.37
C LEU A 536 -15.27 41.52 -0.58
N SER A 537 -15.11 40.43 0.18
CA SER A 537 -13.92 40.12 0.98
C SER A 537 -13.39 38.73 0.65
N LEU A 538 -12.08 38.52 0.87
CA LEU A 538 -11.41 37.24 0.62
C LEU A 538 -10.95 36.60 1.92
N TRP A 539 -11.13 35.30 2.04
CA TRP A 539 -10.57 34.48 3.11
C TRP A 539 -9.91 33.26 2.51
N ILE A 540 -8.61 33.11 2.73
CA ILE A 540 -7.85 31.90 2.40
C ILE A 540 -7.49 31.21 3.70
N GLU A 541 -7.86 29.95 3.83
CA GLU A 541 -7.48 29.13 4.97
C GLU A 541 -5.96 28.86 4.98
N PRO A 542 -5.38 28.59 6.17
CA PRO A 542 -3.97 28.21 6.26
C PRO A 542 -3.60 27.03 5.36
N TYR A 543 -2.37 27.02 4.85
CA TYR A 543 -1.74 25.93 4.08
C TYR A 543 -2.43 25.54 2.75
N CYS A 544 -3.37 26.36 2.27
CA CYS A 544 -3.97 26.26 0.94
C CYS A 544 -2.93 26.41 -0.19
N ILE A 545 -1.97 27.31 0.01
CA ILE A 545 -0.95 27.72 -0.95
C ILE A 545 0.43 27.57 -0.32
N ARG A 546 1.39 27.04 -1.09
CA ARG A 546 2.73 26.72 -0.57
C ARG A 546 3.86 27.42 -1.30
N GLN A 547 4.95 27.66 -0.59
CA GLN A 547 6.20 28.13 -1.15
C GLN A 547 6.95 26.99 -1.88
N SER A 548 7.30 27.20 -3.15
CA SER A 548 8.00 26.25 -4.04
C SER A 548 9.25 25.56 -3.48
N SER A 549 10.04 26.21 -2.63
CA SER A 549 11.38 25.71 -2.26
C SER A 549 11.41 24.91 -0.96
N LYS A 550 10.45 25.13 -0.05
CA LYS A 550 10.42 24.54 1.30
C LYS A 550 9.06 23.97 1.70
N LEU A 551 8.03 24.21 0.87
CA LEU A 551 6.65 23.77 1.10
C LEU A 551 6.01 24.39 2.35
N ASN A 552 6.54 25.51 2.86
CA ASN A 552 5.87 26.31 3.89
C ASN A 552 4.54 26.82 3.32
N GLY A 553 3.45 26.59 4.05
CA GLY A 553 2.12 27.05 3.66
C GLY A 553 1.86 28.50 4.04
N ASN A 554 0.83 29.10 3.44
CA ASN A 554 0.35 30.41 3.87
C ASN A 554 -0.26 30.30 5.28
N ARG A 555 -0.19 31.38 6.07
CA ARG A 555 -1.05 31.55 7.24
C ARG A 555 -2.47 31.90 6.78
N VAL A 556 -3.41 31.99 7.72
CA VAL A 556 -4.74 32.53 7.41
C VAL A 556 -4.60 33.91 6.78
N ILE A 557 -5.22 34.09 5.61
CA ILE A 557 -5.26 35.39 4.92
C ILE A 557 -6.70 35.84 4.93
N ARG A 558 -6.93 37.08 5.36
CA ARG A 558 -8.24 37.75 5.25
C ARG A 558 -8.00 39.08 4.57
N VAL A 559 -8.82 39.43 3.60
CA VAL A 559 -8.81 40.74 2.96
C VAL A 559 -10.22 41.29 3.07
N PRO A 560 -10.40 42.53 3.57
CA PRO A 560 -9.35 43.47 4.00
C PRO A 560 -8.62 43.04 5.29
N ASP A 561 -7.32 43.37 5.39
CA ASP A 561 -6.52 43.29 6.61
C ASP A 561 -5.68 44.56 6.84
N GLU A 562 -4.68 44.49 7.73
CA GLU A 562 -3.79 45.62 8.04
C GLU A 562 -2.86 46.02 6.88
N ASN A 563 -2.60 45.13 5.92
CA ASN A 563 -1.64 45.32 4.82
C ASN A 563 -2.32 45.52 3.47
N ILE A 564 -3.51 44.94 3.26
CA ILE A 564 -4.27 45.01 2.02
C ILE A 564 -5.66 45.56 2.33
N ALA A 565 -5.89 46.77 1.84
CA ALA A 565 -7.03 47.59 2.25
C ALA A 565 -8.38 47.12 1.68
N GLU A 566 -8.40 46.42 0.55
CA GLU A 566 -9.62 45.96 -0.11
C GLU A 566 -9.35 44.78 -1.06
N PHE A 567 -10.39 43.96 -1.26
CA PHE A 567 -10.48 43.01 -2.37
C PHE A 567 -11.28 43.69 -3.48
N LEU A 568 -10.79 43.63 -4.72
CA LEU A 568 -11.41 44.37 -5.82
C LEU A 568 -12.35 43.47 -6.63
N TYR A 569 -13.61 43.87 -6.72
CA TYR A 569 -14.55 43.35 -7.71
C TYR A 569 -14.49 44.25 -8.96
N ILE A 570 -14.17 43.68 -10.12
CA ILE A 570 -14.22 44.37 -11.41
C ILE A 570 -15.52 43.93 -12.10
N PRO A 571 -16.51 44.83 -12.24
CA PRO A 571 -17.83 44.48 -12.78
C PRO A 571 -17.74 44.13 -14.27
N ASP A 572 -18.61 43.22 -14.69
CA ASP A 572 -18.79 42.85 -16.09
C ASP A 572 -19.45 44.00 -16.86
N ALA A 573 -18.69 44.58 -17.77
CA ALA A 573 -19.14 45.64 -18.66
C ALA A 573 -19.68 45.10 -20.00
N SER A 574 -19.67 43.78 -20.20
CA SER A 574 -20.10 43.12 -21.43
C SER A 574 -21.60 43.16 -21.59
N VAL A 575 -22.05 43.37 -22.82
CA VAL A 575 -23.49 43.33 -23.14
C VAL A 575 -23.91 41.86 -23.29
N PRO A 576 -24.93 41.38 -22.54
CA PRO A 576 -25.40 40.01 -22.69
C PRO A 576 -26.02 39.79 -24.07
N LEU A 577 -25.69 38.67 -24.71
CA LEU A 577 -26.20 38.25 -26.01
C LEU A 577 -27.12 37.05 -25.88
N LEU A 578 -28.20 37.07 -26.65
CA LEU A 578 -29.05 35.91 -26.86
C LEU A 578 -28.32 34.94 -27.81
N GLU A 579 -27.98 33.76 -27.31
CA GLU A 579 -27.37 32.69 -28.10
C GLU A 579 -28.40 31.71 -28.62
N TYR A 580 -29.36 31.33 -27.78
CA TYR A 580 -30.40 30.43 -28.21
C TYR A 580 -31.73 30.70 -27.53
N MET A 581 -32.81 30.38 -28.24
CA MET A 581 -34.14 30.44 -27.71
C MET A 581 -34.97 29.30 -28.27
N TRP A 582 -35.60 28.55 -27.39
CA TRP A 582 -36.31 27.35 -27.79
C TRP A 582 -37.65 27.24 -27.07
N TYR A 583 -38.71 27.02 -27.84
CA TYR A 583 -40.02 26.71 -27.29
C TYR A 583 -40.25 25.19 -27.23
N ASP A 584 -40.42 24.67 -26.02
CA ASP A 584 -40.81 23.29 -25.72
C ASP A 584 -42.34 23.14 -25.78
N GLU A 585 -42.84 22.64 -26.92
CA GLU A 585 -44.27 22.39 -27.17
C GLU A 585 -44.87 21.32 -26.23
N VAL A 586 -44.05 20.42 -25.66
CA VAL A 586 -44.52 19.33 -24.80
C VAL A 586 -44.81 19.84 -23.40
N ASN A 587 -43.88 20.59 -22.84
CA ASN A 587 -43.99 21.09 -21.47
C ASN A 587 -44.54 22.52 -21.39
N GLY A 588 -44.71 23.21 -22.53
CA GLY A 588 -45.18 24.59 -22.59
C GLY A 588 -44.17 25.58 -22.00
N ARG A 589 -42.88 25.38 -22.31
CA ARG A 589 -41.77 26.14 -21.72
C ARG A 589 -41.02 26.93 -22.78
N LEU A 590 -40.48 28.07 -22.40
CA LEU A 590 -39.52 28.82 -23.21
C LEU A 590 -38.15 28.74 -22.55
N VAL A 591 -37.18 28.18 -23.26
CA VAL A 591 -35.79 28.12 -22.84
C VAL A 591 -35.05 29.28 -23.47
N VAL A 592 -34.33 30.04 -22.65
CA VAL A 592 -33.51 31.19 -23.05
C VAL A 592 -32.07 30.89 -22.68
N GLY A 593 -31.19 31.02 -23.66
CA GLY A 593 -29.76 30.78 -23.56
C GLY A 593 -28.93 32.01 -23.90
N THR A 594 -27.93 32.30 -23.09
CA THR A 594 -27.11 33.51 -23.20
C THR A 594 -25.61 33.18 -23.27
N ASN A 595 -24.80 34.12 -23.80
CA ASN A 595 -23.35 33.93 -23.95
C ASN A 595 -22.58 34.01 -22.63
N GLY A 596 -23.26 34.42 -21.56
CA GLY A 596 -22.74 34.46 -20.20
C GLY A 596 -23.87 34.25 -19.20
N THR A 597 -23.52 34.31 -17.92
CA THR A 597 -24.46 34.15 -16.82
C THR A 597 -25.44 35.31 -16.75
N VAL A 598 -26.74 35.02 -16.73
CA VAL A 598 -27.80 36.03 -16.58
C VAL A 598 -28.84 35.54 -15.56
N PRO A 599 -29.17 36.30 -14.50
CA PRO A 599 -30.23 35.94 -13.55
C PRO A 599 -31.61 35.86 -14.21
N ALA A 600 -32.44 34.91 -13.79
CA ALA A 600 -33.80 34.73 -14.32
C ALA A 600 -34.68 35.97 -14.11
N GLU A 601 -34.54 36.66 -12.98
CA GLU A 601 -35.23 37.93 -12.68
C GLU A 601 -34.82 39.10 -13.58
N ASN A 602 -33.69 38.98 -14.26
CA ASN A 602 -33.16 39.99 -15.18
C ASN A 602 -33.51 39.69 -16.65
N ILE A 603 -34.34 38.69 -16.92
CA ILE A 603 -34.87 38.37 -18.24
C ILE A 603 -36.34 38.81 -18.30
N ASP A 604 -36.64 39.82 -19.11
CA ASP A 604 -38.02 40.31 -19.27
C ASP A 604 -38.72 39.66 -20.45
N LEU A 605 -39.43 38.55 -20.22
CA LEU A 605 -40.20 37.90 -21.30
C LEU A 605 -41.25 38.81 -21.95
N SER A 606 -41.73 39.86 -21.28
CA SER A 606 -42.70 40.77 -21.91
C SER A 606 -42.09 41.69 -22.96
N ALA A 607 -40.76 41.75 -23.02
CA ALA A 607 -40.00 42.50 -24.01
C ALA A 607 -39.72 41.70 -25.29
N ILE A 608 -40.17 40.44 -25.40
CA ILE A 608 -39.85 39.55 -26.51
C ILE A 608 -41.05 39.13 -27.35
N VAL A 609 -40.80 39.00 -28.65
CA VAL A 609 -41.74 38.51 -29.65
C VAL A 609 -41.07 37.37 -30.42
N LEU A 610 -41.65 36.16 -30.35
CA LEU A 610 -41.17 34.99 -31.10
C LEU A 610 -42.19 34.63 -32.18
N SER A 611 -41.81 34.80 -33.44
CA SER A 611 -42.62 34.48 -34.62
C SER A 611 -44.02 35.10 -34.61
N GLY A 612 -44.11 36.32 -34.06
CA GLY A 612 -45.36 37.08 -33.94
C GLY A 612 -46.21 36.76 -32.71
N VAL A 613 -45.69 35.96 -31.77
CA VAL A 613 -46.29 35.74 -30.45
C VAL A 613 -45.59 36.64 -29.43
N ASP A 614 -46.36 37.51 -28.78
CA ASP A 614 -45.89 38.35 -27.68
C ASP A 614 -46.05 37.57 -26.37
N PHE A 615 -45.00 37.47 -25.56
CA PHE A 615 -45.10 36.76 -24.29
C PHE A 615 -45.58 37.68 -23.16
N GLY A 616 -46.37 37.12 -22.24
CA GLY A 616 -46.70 37.77 -20.98
C GLY A 616 -45.62 37.55 -19.92
N THR A 617 -45.98 37.82 -18.67
CA THR A 617 -45.15 37.39 -17.53
C THR A 617 -45.16 35.86 -17.44
N ALA A 618 -43.99 35.27 -17.20
CA ALA A 618 -43.88 33.84 -16.88
C ALA A 618 -44.70 33.48 -15.64
N ASP A 619 -45.24 32.26 -15.58
CA ASP A 619 -45.88 31.72 -14.38
C ASP A 619 -44.82 31.36 -13.31
N SER A 620 -43.68 30.84 -13.75
CA SER A 620 -42.49 30.56 -12.94
C SER A 620 -41.30 30.26 -13.85
N ASP A 621 -40.09 30.42 -13.34
CA ASP A 621 -38.83 30.01 -13.97
C ASP A 621 -38.23 28.77 -13.29
N GLU A 622 -37.39 28.06 -14.04
CA GLU A 622 -36.50 27.03 -13.53
C GLU A 622 -35.12 27.28 -14.14
N VAL A 623 -34.12 27.45 -13.27
CA VAL A 623 -32.73 27.58 -13.69
C VAL A 623 -32.15 26.18 -13.80
N SER A 624 -31.83 25.75 -15.03
CA SER A 624 -31.12 24.50 -15.26
C SER A 624 -29.61 24.71 -15.22
N GLU A 625 -29.12 25.83 -15.78
CA GLU A 625 -27.70 26.22 -15.78
C GLU A 625 -27.60 27.76 -15.70
N PRO A 626 -26.49 28.33 -15.22
CA PRO A 626 -26.26 29.79 -15.12
C PRO A 626 -26.58 30.63 -16.37
N ASN A 627 -26.40 30.03 -17.55
CA ASN A 627 -26.64 30.65 -18.86
C ASN A 627 -27.81 30.01 -19.63
N ARG A 628 -28.60 29.13 -18.97
CA ARG A 628 -29.76 28.43 -19.54
C ARG A 628 -30.92 28.46 -18.58
N ILE A 629 -31.93 29.27 -18.89
CA ILE A 629 -33.10 29.46 -18.03
C ILE A 629 -34.36 29.00 -18.76
N SER A 630 -35.18 28.20 -18.08
CA SER A 630 -36.42 27.64 -18.60
C SER A 630 -37.63 28.28 -17.93
N PHE A 631 -38.42 29.04 -18.69
CA PHE A 631 -39.63 29.70 -18.20
C PHE A 631 -40.87 28.87 -18.49
N TYR A 632 -41.69 28.64 -17.47
CA TYR A 632 -43.06 28.15 -17.65
C TYR A 632 -43.94 29.30 -18.12
N LEU A 633 -44.47 29.16 -19.32
CA LEU A 633 -45.36 30.16 -19.92
C LEU A 633 -46.79 30.01 -19.39
N ASN A 634 -47.52 31.11 -19.36
CA ASN A 634 -48.94 31.06 -19.02
C ASN A 634 -49.74 30.35 -20.13
N SER A 635 -50.94 29.89 -19.81
CA SER A 635 -51.75 29.08 -20.74
C SER A 635 -52.10 29.81 -22.06
N ALA A 636 -52.20 31.14 -22.06
CA ALA A 636 -52.53 31.89 -23.27
C ALA A 636 -51.35 31.88 -24.25
N ASP A 637 -50.14 32.14 -23.74
CA ASP A 637 -48.91 32.14 -24.54
C ASP A 637 -48.61 30.73 -25.10
N VAL A 638 -48.84 29.68 -24.30
CA VAL A 638 -48.75 28.27 -24.74
C VAL A 638 -49.74 27.98 -25.88
N ASP A 639 -51.00 28.43 -25.75
CA ASP A 639 -52.01 28.24 -26.78
C ASP A 639 -51.64 28.98 -28.08
N GLU A 640 -51.06 30.18 -27.99
CA GLU A 640 -50.62 30.98 -29.13
C GLU A 640 -49.40 30.36 -29.85
N MET A 641 -48.39 29.93 -29.10
CA MET A 641 -47.23 29.23 -29.65
C MET A 641 -47.65 27.91 -30.32
N ASN A 642 -48.51 27.12 -29.66
CA ASN A 642 -49.01 25.87 -30.23
C ASN A 642 -49.90 26.08 -31.47
N ALA A 643 -50.51 27.27 -31.61
CA ALA A 643 -51.29 27.65 -32.78
C ALA A 643 -50.45 28.09 -33.99
N LEU A 644 -49.12 28.25 -33.83
CA LEU A 644 -48.22 28.54 -34.96
C LEU A 644 -48.35 27.47 -36.06
N SER A 645 -48.43 27.94 -37.30
CA SER A 645 -48.57 27.07 -38.45
C SER A 645 -47.31 26.20 -38.64
N LEU A 646 -47.47 25.01 -39.20
CA LEU A 646 -46.33 24.12 -39.48
C LEU A 646 -45.28 24.77 -40.40
N GLU A 647 -45.69 25.71 -41.26
CA GLU A 647 -44.80 26.47 -42.15
C GLU A 647 -44.00 27.56 -41.40
N SER A 648 -44.50 28.01 -40.24
CA SER A 648 -43.88 29.05 -39.41
C SER A 648 -42.90 28.49 -38.37
N ARG A 649 -43.11 27.24 -37.92
CA ARG A 649 -42.26 26.57 -36.92
C ARG A 649 -40.78 26.40 -37.30
N PRO A 650 -40.39 26.16 -38.58
CA PRO A 650 -38.98 26.10 -38.99
C PRO A 650 -38.38 27.46 -39.38
N LEU A 651 -39.18 28.53 -39.44
CA LEU A 651 -38.76 29.88 -39.85
C LEU A 651 -38.99 30.87 -38.70
N LEU A 652 -38.45 30.53 -37.53
CA LEU A 652 -38.64 31.37 -36.35
C LEU A 652 -37.91 32.70 -36.51
N LEU A 653 -38.57 33.76 -36.08
CA LEU A 653 -38.00 35.10 -35.99
C LEU A 653 -38.12 35.59 -34.57
N VAL A 654 -37.06 36.18 -34.03
CA VAL A 654 -37.10 36.81 -32.71
C VAL A 654 -36.93 38.32 -32.85
N SER A 655 -37.77 39.06 -32.14
CA SER A 655 -37.59 40.50 -31.90
C SER A 655 -37.65 40.73 -30.39
N ALA A 656 -36.78 41.57 -29.86
CA ALA A 656 -36.76 41.90 -28.44
C ALA A 656 -36.44 43.39 -28.23
N ASP A 657 -37.13 44.03 -27.30
CA ASP A 657 -36.82 45.41 -26.91
C ASP A 657 -35.44 45.48 -26.22
N ALA A 658 -34.83 46.67 -26.23
CA ALA A 658 -33.59 46.89 -25.50
C ALA A 658 -33.79 46.64 -23.99
N GLY A 659 -32.84 45.92 -23.37
CA GLY A 659 -32.91 45.50 -21.98
C GLY A 659 -33.75 44.26 -21.71
N PHE A 660 -34.09 43.49 -22.75
CA PHE A 660 -34.64 42.13 -22.59
C PHE A 660 -33.75 41.23 -21.71
N LEU A 661 -32.42 41.31 -21.87
CA LEU A 661 -31.44 40.67 -20.98
C LEU A 661 -30.67 41.75 -20.21
N VAL A 662 -30.45 41.53 -18.93
CA VAL A 662 -29.58 42.38 -18.09
C VAL A 662 -28.62 41.48 -17.30
N ASN A 663 -27.31 41.68 -17.44
CA ASN A 663 -26.34 40.93 -16.62
C ASN A 663 -26.44 41.34 -15.14
N SER A 664 -25.72 40.64 -14.27
CA SER A 664 -25.77 40.84 -12.82
C SER A 664 -25.27 42.23 -12.39
N ASP A 665 -24.39 42.84 -13.19
CA ASP A 665 -23.85 44.18 -12.98
C ASP A 665 -24.69 45.31 -13.62
N GLY A 666 -25.87 44.98 -14.18
CA GLY A 666 -26.85 45.94 -14.66
C GLY A 666 -26.63 46.44 -16.10
N VAL A 667 -25.78 45.77 -16.89
CA VAL A 667 -25.58 46.04 -18.32
C VAL A 667 -26.69 45.37 -19.13
N ALA A 668 -27.39 46.17 -19.94
CA ALA A 668 -28.58 45.76 -20.68
C ALA A 668 -28.27 45.42 -22.15
N SER A 669 -28.94 44.40 -22.68
CA SER A 669 -28.87 44.01 -24.09
C SER A 669 -29.40 45.11 -25.03
N ALA A 670 -28.87 45.12 -26.26
CA ALA A 670 -29.42 45.96 -27.33
C ALA A 670 -30.78 45.44 -27.83
N GLU A 671 -31.48 46.28 -28.58
CA GLU A 671 -32.71 45.89 -29.30
C GLU A 671 -32.39 44.85 -30.38
N ILE A 672 -33.19 43.77 -30.43
CA ILE A 672 -33.13 42.72 -31.44
C ILE A 672 -34.32 42.92 -32.40
N VAL A 673 -34.05 43.01 -33.70
CA VAL A 673 -35.09 43.28 -34.71
C VAL A 673 -35.12 42.16 -35.74
N GLU A 674 -36.14 41.30 -35.66
CA GLU A 674 -36.46 40.23 -36.62
C GLU A 674 -35.26 39.36 -37.03
N LEU A 675 -34.48 38.88 -36.05
CA LEU A 675 -33.39 37.93 -36.31
C LEU A 675 -33.95 36.53 -36.51
N ALA A 676 -33.41 35.82 -37.51
CA ALA A 676 -33.72 34.44 -37.82
C ALA A 676 -32.71 33.48 -37.17
N ASP A 677 -33.08 32.21 -37.15
CA ASP A 677 -32.14 31.13 -36.79
C ASP A 677 -30.88 31.16 -37.67
N GLY A 678 -29.70 31.09 -37.05
CA GLY A 678 -28.39 31.18 -37.68
C GLY A 678 -27.85 32.61 -37.90
N ASP A 679 -28.62 33.65 -37.55
CA ASP A 679 -28.12 35.03 -37.60
C ASP A 679 -27.07 35.28 -36.50
N THR A 680 -26.08 36.13 -36.79
CA THR A 680 -25.04 36.49 -35.82
C THR A 680 -25.48 37.67 -34.98
N THR A 681 -25.48 37.51 -33.65
CA THR A 681 -25.63 38.58 -32.67
C THR A 681 -24.27 39.17 -32.35
N TYR A 682 -24.24 40.48 -32.11
CA TYR A 682 -23.00 41.24 -31.89
C TYR A 682 -23.11 42.09 -30.63
N SER A 683 -22.08 42.03 -29.79
CA SER A 683 -21.79 43.05 -28.79
C SER A 683 -20.55 43.86 -29.21
N ASP A 684 -20.16 44.84 -28.39
CA ASP A 684 -18.92 45.60 -28.62
C ASP A 684 -17.65 44.73 -28.42
N VAL A 685 -17.77 43.55 -27.80
CA VAL A 685 -16.64 42.70 -27.38
C VAL A 685 -16.75 41.23 -27.81
N ASP A 686 -17.93 40.76 -28.24
CA ASP A 686 -18.22 39.34 -28.51
C ASP A 686 -19.18 39.15 -29.71
N GLU A 687 -19.16 37.96 -30.32
CA GLU A 687 -20.08 37.54 -31.40
C GLU A 687 -20.63 36.14 -31.12
N ALA A 688 -21.95 35.98 -31.23
CA ALA A 688 -22.60 34.68 -31.06
C ALA A 688 -23.54 34.36 -32.22
N VAL A 689 -23.78 33.08 -32.48
CA VAL A 689 -24.73 32.64 -33.51
C VAL A 689 -26.04 32.28 -32.84
N LEU A 690 -27.11 32.99 -33.20
CA LEU A 690 -28.44 32.76 -32.67
C LEU A 690 -28.97 31.41 -33.13
N THR A 691 -29.42 30.58 -32.20
CA THR A 691 -30.09 29.31 -32.47
C THR A 691 -31.55 29.39 -32.02
N LEU A 692 -32.50 29.32 -32.94
CA LEU A 692 -33.93 29.31 -32.61
C LEU A 692 -34.52 27.92 -32.83
N GLY A 693 -35.32 27.47 -31.86
CA GLY A 693 -35.96 26.16 -31.91
C GLY A 693 -37.46 26.21 -31.62
N TYR A 694 -38.18 25.23 -32.17
CA TYR A 694 -39.57 24.93 -31.81
C TYR A 694 -39.76 23.42 -31.73
N GLY A 695 -40.41 22.93 -30.68
CA GLY A 695 -40.76 21.52 -30.54
C GLY A 695 -39.95 20.88 -29.43
N ARG A 696 -39.53 19.62 -29.59
CA ARG A 696 -38.73 18.87 -28.61
C ARG A 696 -37.24 19.00 -28.96
N GLU A 697 -36.37 19.17 -27.96
CA GLU A 697 -34.92 19.14 -28.15
C GLU A 697 -34.49 17.69 -28.40
N PHE A 698 -33.66 17.47 -29.42
CA PHE A 698 -33.10 16.16 -29.74
C PHE A 698 -31.59 16.25 -29.60
N TRP A 699 -31.00 15.47 -28.68
CA TRP A 699 -29.56 15.44 -28.48
C TRP A 699 -28.93 14.36 -29.37
N ILE A 700 -27.84 14.71 -30.07
CA ILE A 700 -26.99 13.75 -30.82
C ILE A 700 -25.89 13.17 -29.90
N ARG A 701 -25.72 13.71 -28.69
CA ARG A 701 -24.80 13.23 -27.66
C ARG A 701 -25.54 13.01 -26.34
N SER A 702 -25.57 11.77 -25.87
CA SER A 702 -25.85 11.41 -24.48
C SER A 702 -24.56 10.83 -23.90
N GLN A 703 -24.02 11.44 -22.84
CA GLN A 703 -23.01 10.81 -22.01
C GLN A 703 -23.75 10.03 -20.92
N GLU A 704 -23.50 8.73 -20.83
CA GLU A 704 -23.99 7.82 -19.78
C GLU A 704 -25.49 7.46 -19.77
N ALA A 705 -26.05 7.00 -20.89
CA ALA A 705 -27.35 6.35 -20.87
C ALA A 705 -27.35 5.00 -21.61
N PHE A 706 -27.98 3.98 -21.00
CA PHE A 706 -28.17 2.67 -21.62
C PHE A 706 -29.45 2.70 -22.47
N PRO A 707 -29.43 2.25 -23.75
CA PRO A 707 -30.64 2.20 -24.55
C PRO A 707 -31.65 1.21 -23.97
N THR A 708 -32.91 1.63 -23.86
CA THR A 708 -34.02 0.68 -23.70
C THR A 708 -34.03 -0.31 -24.87
N LEU A 709 -34.58 -1.52 -24.69
CA LEU A 709 -34.62 -2.56 -25.72
C LEU A 709 -35.14 -1.96 -27.05
N PRO A 710 -34.29 -1.84 -28.09
CA PRO A 710 -34.62 -1.04 -29.26
C PRO A 710 -35.83 -1.65 -29.98
N ARG A 711 -36.86 -0.83 -30.23
CA ARG A 711 -37.92 -1.20 -31.16
C ARG A 711 -37.39 -1.04 -32.58
N THR A 712 -37.14 -2.15 -33.25
CA THR A 712 -36.83 -2.13 -34.68
C THR A 712 -38.10 -1.81 -35.47
N VAL A 713 -38.09 -0.69 -36.20
CA VAL A 713 -39.16 -0.33 -37.15
C VAL A 713 -38.68 -0.67 -38.55
N ASP A 714 -39.26 -1.70 -39.15
CA ASP A 714 -38.88 -2.13 -40.49
C ASP A 714 -39.43 -1.14 -41.55
N ALA A 715 -38.50 -0.41 -42.18
CA ALA A 715 -38.77 0.44 -43.33
C ALA A 715 -38.30 -0.21 -44.63
N SER A 716 -38.96 0.10 -45.75
CA SER A 716 -38.56 -0.35 -47.08
C SER A 716 -38.37 0.85 -48.01
N LEU A 717 -37.20 0.92 -48.65
CA LEU A 717 -36.84 1.96 -49.60
C LEU A 717 -36.98 1.45 -51.02
N ARG A 718 -37.67 2.20 -51.88
CA ARG A 718 -37.80 1.89 -53.31
C ARG A 718 -37.43 3.11 -54.14
N ARG A 719 -36.31 3.02 -54.85
CA ARG A 719 -35.95 4.00 -55.88
C ARG A 719 -36.99 4.01 -57.01
N ILE A 720 -37.46 5.20 -57.37
CA ILE A 720 -38.27 5.47 -58.57
C ILE A 720 -37.47 6.37 -59.53
N SER A 721 -37.96 6.60 -60.74
CA SER A 721 -37.23 7.30 -61.81
C SER A 721 -36.73 8.70 -61.45
N ASP A 722 -37.36 9.31 -60.46
CA ASP A 722 -37.30 10.72 -60.09
C ASP A 722 -37.19 10.90 -58.56
N GLY A 723 -36.93 9.83 -57.79
CA GLY A 723 -36.79 9.90 -56.32
C GLY A 723 -36.65 8.53 -55.62
N ALA A 724 -36.91 8.48 -54.32
CA ALA A 724 -37.04 7.25 -53.53
C ALA A 724 -38.36 7.29 -52.74
N LEU A 725 -39.10 6.19 -52.71
CA LEU A 725 -40.27 6.01 -51.85
C LEU A 725 -39.83 5.29 -50.58
N TRP A 726 -40.15 5.86 -49.44
CA TRP A 726 -40.04 5.23 -48.13
C TRP A 726 -41.39 4.61 -47.77
N TYR A 727 -41.38 3.36 -47.35
CA TYR A 727 -42.58 2.68 -46.89
C TYR A 727 -42.32 2.03 -45.54
N VAL A 728 -42.98 2.57 -44.51
CA VAL A 728 -43.14 1.96 -43.19
C VAL A 728 -44.62 1.60 -43.05
N ALA A 729 -44.93 0.37 -42.66
CA ALA A 729 -46.32 -0.04 -42.54
C ALA A 729 -47.01 0.71 -41.36
N ASN A 730 -48.23 1.21 -41.57
CA ASN A 730 -48.93 2.06 -40.60
C ASN A 730 -49.14 1.42 -39.22
N ASP A 731 -49.15 0.09 -39.14
CA ASP A 731 -49.24 -0.68 -37.89
C ASP A 731 -47.94 -0.66 -37.07
N GLN A 732 -46.81 -0.34 -37.69
CA GLN A 732 -45.53 -0.13 -37.01
C GLN A 732 -45.45 1.18 -36.24
N TRP A 733 -46.42 2.09 -36.40
CA TRP A 733 -46.50 3.36 -35.66
C TRP A 733 -47.50 3.34 -34.49
N ALA A 734 -48.04 2.17 -34.13
CA ALA A 734 -49.06 2.07 -33.07
C ALA A 734 -48.55 2.57 -31.69
N PRO A 735 -49.45 3.13 -30.85
CA PRO A 735 -49.13 3.58 -29.49
C PRO A 735 -48.51 2.44 -28.68
N TYR A 736 -47.48 2.76 -27.90
CA TYR A 736 -46.74 1.78 -27.12
C TYR A 736 -46.52 2.27 -25.68
N GLN A 737 -46.48 1.32 -24.75
CA GLN A 737 -46.18 1.55 -23.34
C GLN A 737 -44.94 0.71 -23.01
N PRO A 738 -43.78 1.32 -22.69
CA PRO A 738 -42.49 0.63 -22.64
C PRO A 738 -42.35 -0.43 -21.54
N PHE A 739 -43.24 -0.43 -20.54
CA PHE A 739 -43.18 -1.37 -19.42
C PHE A 739 -44.34 -2.36 -19.39
N GLY A 740 -44.03 -3.65 -19.54
CA GLY A 740 -44.97 -4.74 -19.29
C GLY A 740 -45.11 -5.05 -17.80
N ILE A 741 -46.23 -4.65 -17.19
CA ILE A 741 -47.02 -5.34 -16.11
C ILE A 741 -46.29 -5.76 -14.81
N ARG A 742 -44.96 -5.73 -14.69
CA ARG A 742 -44.25 -6.33 -13.54
C ARG A 742 -44.05 -5.42 -12.33
N GLU A 743 -44.15 -4.11 -12.47
CA GLU A 743 -43.89 -3.18 -11.35
C GLU A 743 -45.10 -2.36 -10.89
N GLY A 744 -46.28 -2.57 -11.48
CA GLY A 744 -47.53 -1.99 -10.96
C GLY A 744 -47.65 -0.46 -11.01
N LYS A 745 -46.75 0.23 -11.72
CA LYS A 745 -46.69 1.70 -11.86
C LYS A 745 -47.17 2.22 -13.22
N SER A 746 -48.21 1.61 -13.80
CA SER A 746 -48.73 2.02 -15.12
C SER A 746 -49.36 3.42 -15.16
N GLU A 747 -49.62 4.04 -14.01
CA GLU A 747 -50.20 5.39 -13.91
C GLU A 747 -49.14 6.51 -13.95
N GLU A 748 -47.85 6.20 -13.76
CA GLU A 748 -46.74 7.17 -13.71
C GLU A 748 -46.05 7.36 -15.08
N HIS A 749 -46.40 6.57 -16.10
CA HIS A 749 -45.77 6.62 -17.43
C HIS A 749 -46.76 7.09 -18.51
N PRO A 750 -46.46 8.19 -19.24
CA PRO A 750 -47.31 8.67 -20.33
C PRO A 750 -47.36 7.64 -21.47
N ILE A 751 -48.55 7.43 -22.04
CA ILE A 751 -48.69 6.69 -23.29
C ILE A 751 -48.09 7.56 -24.39
N VAL A 752 -47.01 7.10 -25.03
CA VAL A 752 -46.50 7.77 -26.23
C VAL A 752 -47.53 7.56 -27.34
N THR A 753 -48.29 8.61 -27.61
CA THR A 753 -49.34 8.60 -28.62
C THR A 753 -48.71 8.48 -30.00
N ALA A 754 -49.30 7.66 -30.89
CA ALA A 754 -48.87 7.61 -32.27
C ALA A 754 -48.93 9.01 -32.92
N LEU A 755 -47.90 9.39 -33.67
CA LEU A 755 -47.94 10.56 -34.53
C LEU A 755 -49.21 10.49 -35.39
N ARG A 756 -49.98 11.58 -35.44
CA ARG A 756 -51.12 11.68 -36.35
C ARG A 756 -50.58 11.50 -37.78
N PRO A 757 -51.36 10.90 -38.70
CA PRO A 757 -50.90 10.70 -40.07
C PRO A 757 -50.35 11.97 -40.75
N SER A 758 -50.90 13.14 -40.40
CA SER A 758 -50.39 14.43 -40.87
C SER A 758 -49.06 14.86 -40.24
N GLU A 759 -48.81 14.51 -38.97
CA GLU A 759 -47.55 14.79 -38.28
C GLU A 759 -46.44 13.86 -38.78
N LEU A 760 -46.79 12.61 -39.07
CA LEU A 760 -45.90 11.65 -39.69
C LEU A 760 -45.53 12.08 -41.12
N ASP A 761 -46.50 12.48 -41.94
CA ASP A 761 -46.25 13.00 -43.28
C ASP A 761 -45.33 14.24 -43.23
N SER A 762 -45.57 15.16 -42.28
CA SER A 762 -44.72 16.35 -42.10
C SER A 762 -43.32 16.05 -41.57
N ALA A 763 -43.16 15.11 -40.65
CA ALA A 763 -41.84 14.68 -40.17
C ALA A 763 -41.03 14.02 -41.30
N VAL A 764 -41.70 13.23 -42.15
CA VAL A 764 -41.10 12.64 -43.36
C VAL A 764 -40.71 13.75 -44.35
N THR A 765 -41.58 14.73 -44.62
CA THR A 765 -41.27 15.87 -45.49
C THR A 765 -40.11 16.72 -44.94
N PHE A 766 -40.06 16.96 -43.63
CA PHE A 766 -38.96 17.68 -42.98
C PHE A 766 -37.62 16.95 -43.16
N PHE A 767 -37.58 15.64 -42.90
CA PHE A 767 -36.41 14.82 -43.17
C PHE A 767 -36.05 14.78 -44.66
N GLU A 768 -37.03 14.75 -45.55
CA GLU A 768 -36.81 14.68 -46.99
C GLU A 768 -36.33 16.00 -47.61
N GLU A 769 -36.52 17.15 -46.95
CA GLU A 769 -36.29 18.47 -47.55
C GLU A 769 -35.40 19.44 -46.73
N HIS A 770 -35.27 19.27 -45.42
CA HIS A 770 -34.72 20.29 -44.50
C HIS A 770 -33.63 19.75 -43.54
N THR A 771 -32.80 18.79 -43.99
CA THR A 771 -31.66 18.30 -43.21
C THR A 771 -30.47 19.28 -43.32
N ARG A 772 -29.92 19.70 -42.18
CA ARG A 772 -28.78 20.63 -42.15
C ARG A 772 -27.46 19.88 -42.29
N MET A 773 -26.64 20.26 -43.27
CA MET A 773 -25.29 19.73 -43.41
C MET A 773 -24.30 20.72 -42.79
N LEU A 774 -23.52 20.26 -41.81
CA LEU A 774 -22.54 21.07 -41.09
C LEU A 774 -21.16 21.03 -41.79
N ASP A 775 -20.28 21.95 -41.45
CA ASP A 775 -18.87 21.92 -41.85
C ASP A 775 -18.06 20.83 -41.13
N GLU A 776 -16.79 20.67 -41.50
CA GLU A 776 -15.92 19.59 -40.99
C GLU A 776 -15.76 19.61 -39.46
N ASP A 777 -15.99 20.77 -38.84
CA ASP A 777 -15.91 20.97 -37.39
C ASP A 777 -17.28 20.86 -36.69
N GLY A 778 -18.39 20.75 -37.44
CA GLY A 778 -19.74 20.57 -36.89
C GLY A 778 -20.38 21.85 -36.34
N VAL A 779 -19.86 23.03 -36.70
CA VAL A 779 -20.21 24.30 -36.05
C VAL A 779 -21.06 25.20 -36.95
N ARG A 780 -20.87 25.15 -38.28
CA ARG A 780 -21.66 25.97 -39.22
C ARG A 780 -22.49 25.14 -40.19
N VAL A 781 -23.75 25.55 -40.38
CA VAL A 781 -24.61 25.01 -41.43
C VAL A 781 -24.08 25.48 -42.80
N LEU A 782 -23.49 24.57 -43.56
CA LEU A 782 -22.99 24.85 -44.92
C LEU A 782 -24.13 24.97 -45.93
N THR A 783 -25.16 24.15 -45.78
CA THR A 783 -26.37 24.18 -46.60
C THR A 783 -27.49 23.40 -45.92
N GLU A 784 -28.73 23.78 -46.22
CA GLU A 784 -29.93 23.00 -45.92
C GLU A 784 -30.28 22.19 -47.18
N ILE A 785 -30.34 20.87 -47.04
CA ILE A 785 -30.62 19.95 -48.13
C ILE A 785 -31.50 18.82 -47.61
N GLY A 786 -32.31 18.21 -48.47
CA GLY A 786 -33.04 17.00 -48.09
C GLY A 786 -32.10 15.85 -47.71
N ALA A 787 -32.50 14.96 -46.79
CA ALA A 787 -31.71 13.77 -46.45
C ALA A 787 -31.28 12.97 -47.70
N LYS A 788 -32.10 13.00 -48.76
CA LYS A 788 -31.79 12.47 -50.08
C LYS A 788 -30.52 13.09 -50.70
N GLU A 789 -30.42 14.41 -50.72
CA GLU A 789 -29.33 15.14 -51.35
C GLU A 789 -28.07 15.13 -50.46
N ALA A 790 -28.23 15.06 -49.14
CA ALA A 790 -27.14 14.80 -48.19
C ALA A 790 -26.51 13.42 -48.43
N ILE A 791 -27.33 12.38 -48.54
CA ILE A 791 -26.87 11.01 -48.82
C ILE A 791 -26.30 10.90 -50.24
N ASP A 792 -26.92 11.51 -51.25
CA ASP A 792 -26.42 11.50 -52.63
C ASP A 792 -25.07 12.26 -52.76
N SER A 793 -24.87 13.33 -51.99
CA SER A 793 -23.59 14.07 -51.88
C SER A 793 -22.49 13.20 -51.27
N LEU A 794 -22.81 12.47 -50.20
CA LEU A 794 -21.91 11.49 -49.56
C LEU A 794 -21.48 10.38 -50.54
N ILE A 795 -22.40 9.93 -51.41
CA ILE A 795 -22.21 8.80 -52.34
C ILE A 795 -21.52 9.23 -53.66
N ALA A 796 -21.44 10.53 -53.96
CA ALA A 796 -20.93 11.04 -55.25
C ALA A 796 -19.42 10.80 -55.50
N GLY A 797 -18.64 10.38 -54.48
CA GLY A 797 -17.20 10.14 -54.58
C GLY A 797 -16.79 8.84 -55.31
N SER A 798 -17.52 7.74 -55.14
CA SER A 798 -17.38 6.49 -55.90
C SER A 798 -18.36 5.45 -55.34
N ARG A 799 -19.09 4.79 -56.23
CA ARG A 799 -20.10 3.75 -55.88
C ARG A 799 -19.49 2.44 -55.34
N ALA A 800 -18.17 2.35 -55.25
CA ALA A 800 -17.45 1.15 -54.82
C ALA A 800 -17.28 1.05 -53.30
N ASP A 801 -17.50 2.16 -52.58
CA ASP A 801 -17.17 2.26 -51.15
C ASP A 801 -18.41 2.15 -50.23
N VAL A 802 -19.60 1.94 -50.81
CA VAL A 802 -20.84 1.69 -50.04
C VAL A 802 -21.28 0.25 -50.28
N LEU A 803 -20.74 -0.67 -49.48
CA LEU A 803 -21.29 -2.00 -49.30
C LEU A 803 -21.35 -2.31 -47.80
N PRO A 804 -22.55 -2.64 -47.27
CA PRO A 804 -23.75 -3.07 -48.00
C PRO A 804 -24.69 -1.92 -48.44
N GLU A 805 -25.59 -2.20 -49.40
CA GLU A 805 -26.60 -1.27 -49.97
C GLU A 805 -27.75 -0.89 -48.99
N ARG A 806 -27.46 -0.69 -47.69
CA ARG A 806 -28.45 -0.32 -46.67
C ARG A 806 -27.86 0.67 -45.67
N ILE A 807 -28.52 1.82 -45.52
CA ILE A 807 -28.34 2.74 -44.40
C ILE A 807 -29.40 2.38 -43.35
N ASN A 808 -28.99 2.13 -42.09
CA ASN A 808 -29.90 1.88 -40.99
C ASN A 808 -29.99 3.14 -40.11
N ILE A 809 -31.19 3.67 -39.94
CA ILE A 809 -31.47 4.82 -39.05
C ILE A 809 -32.21 4.28 -37.83
N LEU A 810 -31.68 4.51 -36.64
CA LEU A 810 -32.28 4.07 -35.38
C LEU A 810 -32.84 5.28 -34.63
N LEU A 811 -34.15 5.28 -34.39
CA LEU A 811 -34.82 6.22 -33.49
C LEU A 811 -35.03 5.49 -32.16
N ALA A 812 -34.39 5.95 -31.09
CA ALA A 812 -34.47 5.33 -29.76
C ALA A 812 -34.75 6.41 -28.71
N ASP A 813 -35.53 6.04 -27.69
CA ASP A 813 -35.75 6.87 -26.49
C ASP A 813 -34.73 6.38 -25.45
N VAL A 814 -33.76 7.22 -25.07
CA VAL A 814 -32.62 6.85 -24.22
C VAL A 814 -32.77 7.56 -22.88
N TRP A 815 -33.24 6.84 -21.84
CA TRP A 815 -33.46 7.47 -20.52
C TRP A 815 -32.14 7.65 -19.76
N ASP A 816 -31.91 8.83 -19.19
CA ASP A 816 -30.86 9.03 -18.20
C ASP A 816 -31.18 8.28 -16.87
N GLU A 817 -30.16 7.78 -16.19
CA GLU A 817 -30.27 7.28 -14.81
C GLU A 817 -29.47 8.18 -13.86
N PHE A 818 -29.67 9.50 -13.87
CA PHE A 818 -29.08 10.37 -12.84
C PHE A 818 -29.87 10.27 -11.52
N GLY A 819 -29.71 9.12 -10.83
CA GLY A 819 -30.30 8.90 -9.51
C GLY A 819 -30.35 7.45 -9.00
N MET A 820 -29.93 6.45 -9.78
CA MET A 820 -30.11 5.03 -9.41
C MET A 820 -28.86 4.31 -8.86
N GLY A 821 -27.72 5.00 -8.70
CA GLY A 821 -26.60 4.55 -7.87
C GLY A 821 -25.91 3.26 -8.34
N ARG A 822 -25.67 3.08 -9.64
CA ARG A 822 -24.92 1.94 -10.19
C ARG A 822 -23.53 2.37 -10.68
N ASN A 823 -22.51 2.05 -9.89
CA ASN A 823 -21.10 2.11 -10.27
C ASN A 823 -20.78 1.00 -11.29
N ASP A 824 -20.61 1.36 -12.57
CA ASP A 824 -19.90 0.51 -13.54
C ASP A 824 -19.01 1.39 -14.43
N SER A 825 -17.73 1.02 -14.54
CA SER A 825 -16.66 1.78 -15.21
C SER A 825 -16.80 1.83 -16.75
N ASP A 826 -16.17 2.85 -17.34
CA ASP A 826 -16.04 3.30 -18.76
C ASP A 826 -15.81 2.22 -19.84
N LYS A 827 -15.71 0.95 -19.46
CA LYS A 827 -15.35 -0.19 -20.33
C LYS A 827 -16.54 -1.07 -20.69
N ALA A 828 -17.75 -0.79 -20.22
CA ALA A 828 -18.86 -1.75 -20.26
C ALA A 828 -19.91 -1.57 -21.37
N PHE A 829 -19.91 -0.51 -22.19
CA PHE A 829 -20.82 -0.40 -23.34
C PHE A 829 -20.14 0.21 -24.58
N TRP A 830 -20.40 -0.40 -25.75
CA TRP A 830 -19.97 -0.03 -27.11
C TRP A 830 -18.87 1.03 -27.22
N LYS A 831 -17.62 0.57 -27.29
CA LYS A 831 -16.59 1.33 -27.99
C LYS A 831 -17.07 1.55 -29.42
N GLN A 832 -17.34 2.82 -29.72
CA GLN A 832 -17.52 3.44 -31.04
C GLN A 832 -18.97 3.74 -31.43
N GLY A 833 -19.35 5.00 -31.16
CA GLY A 833 -20.56 5.66 -31.65
C GLY A 833 -20.26 7.12 -32.03
N TYR A 834 -19.03 7.40 -32.49
CA TYR A 834 -18.64 8.70 -33.01
C TYR A 834 -18.42 8.58 -34.52
N PHE A 835 -18.86 9.58 -35.27
CA PHE A 835 -18.50 9.74 -36.68
C PHE A 835 -17.35 10.75 -36.71
N LEU A 836 -16.10 10.29 -36.85
CA LEU A 836 -14.96 11.15 -37.13
C LEU A 836 -14.68 11.16 -38.63
N SER A 837 -14.09 12.24 -39.16
CA SER A 837 -13.67 12.30 -40.58
C SER A 837 -12.64 11.22 -40.95
N SER A 838 -11.99 10.61 -39.96
CA SER A 838 -11.11 9.43 -40.10
C SER A 838 -11.84 8.11 -40.36
N ASP A 839 -13.15 8.03 -40.09
CA ASP A 839 -13.98 6.84 -40.32
C ASP A 839 -14.53 6.75 -41.76
N LEU A 840 -14.13 7.70 -42.64
CA LEU A 840 -14.46 7.68 -44.07
C LEU A 840 -13.76 6.49 -44.79
N PRO A 841 -14.49 5.74 -45.64
CA PRO A 841 -13.90 4.63 -46.41
C PRO A 841 -12.70 5.09 -47.24
N GLY A 842 -11.53 4.51 -46.99
CA GLY A 842 -10.28 4.78 -47.72
C GLY A 842 -9.31 5.78 -47.07
N ASN A 843 -9.66 6.38 -45.93
CA ASN A 843 -8.78 7.29 -45.16
C ASN A 843 -8.21 6.68 -43.86
N ALA A 844 -8.46 5.40 -43.58
CA ALA A 844 -8.00 4.72 -42.39
C ALA A 844 -6.47 4.53 -42.38
N THR A 845 -5.77 5.36 -41.60
CA THR A 845 -4.40 5.05 -41.14
C THR A 845 -4.36 4.72 -39.65
N ASP A 846 -5.48 4.86 -38.94
CA ASP A 846 -5.62 4.59 -37.52
C ASP A 846 -6.16 3.17 -37.29
N GLU A 847 -5.57 2.42 -36.35
CA GLU A 847 -5.94 1.04 -36.03
C GLU A 847 -7.26 0.94 -35.24
N TYR A 848 -7.83 2.09 -34.88
CA TYR A 848 -9.03 2.23 -34.07
C TYR A 848 -10.23 2.83 -34.83
N ALA A 849 -10.24 2.93 -36.17
CA ALA A 849 -11.42 3.44 -36.91
C ALA A 849 -12.60 2.43 -36.89
N ASN A 850 -13.86 2.90 -36.71
CA ASN A 850 -15.06 2.04 -36.84
C ASN A 850 -15.76 2.27 -38.17
N GLU A 851 -15.60 1.28 -39.04
CA GLU A 851 -16.27 1.18 -40.33
C GLU A 851 -17.79 0.88 -40.18
N SER A 852 -18.58 1.74 -39.49
CA SER A 852 -20.02 1.49 -39.26
C SER A 852 -20.96 2.65 -39.66
N ASP A 853 -22.06 2.31 -40.34
CA ASP A 853 -23.08 3.22 -40.91
C ASP A 853 -24.34 3.36 -40.01
N LEU A 854 -24.24 3.97 -38.82
CA LEU A 854 -25.38 4.14 -37.88
C LEU A 854 -25.56 5.59 -37.39
N ILE A 855 -26.79 6.12 -37.44
CA ILE A 855 -27.20 7.39 -36.81
C ILE A 855 -28.23 7.06 -35.71
N ILE A 856 -28.01 7.56 -34.49
CA ILE A 856 -28.90 7.43 -33.32
C ILE A 856 -29.45 8.82 -32.99
N VAL A 857 -30.76 8.95 -32.80
CA VAL A 857 -31.43 10.19 -32.38
C VAL A 857 -32.20 9.88 -31.10
N ASP A 858 -31.82 10.56 -30.01
CA ASP A 858 -32.49 10.48 -28.72
C ASP A 858 -33.63 11.50 -28.64
N THR A 859 -34.77 11.08 -28.08
CA THR A 859 -35.95 11.94 -27.99
C THR A 859 -36.18 12.51 -26.59
N TYR A 860 -35.61 11.97 -25.51
CA TYR A 860 -35.73 12.52 -24.15
C TYR A 860 -34.48 12.16 -23.34
N PRO A 861 -33.67 13.13 -22.88
CA PRO A 861 -32.77 12.88 -21.75
C PRO A 861 -33.59 12.54 -20.49
#